data_AF-A0A545BBJ2-F1
#
_entry.id   AF-A0A545BBJ2-F1
#
_cell.length_a   1.000
_cell.length_b   1.000
_cell.length_c   1.000
_cell.angle_alpha   90.00
_cell.angle_beta   90.00
_cell.angle_gamma   90.00
#
_symmetry.space_group_name_H-M   'P 1'
#
loop_
_entity.id
_entity.type
_entity.pdbx_description
1 polymer ?
#
loop_
_entity_poly.entity_id
_entity_poly.type
_entity_poly.pdbx_seq_one_letter_code
_entity_poly.pdbx_strand_id
1 'polypeptide(L)'
;MSYKIELVNGKAVLPTGGEPWNFAEWRDAEEKIRQFSKRAVGRRPRQGERIPVELALVHRPDNDYNSNAISIAAPAQYGGDREQRFFGYLYESQLRRIGMTRLADLSTALGGAELSCTGIATQDGLELDLPEPAELARAIDEFLGFDDTGTHTRPSPETDSALQTLQNFTAELTPVGELHLTTRYGRVGRLVEVRDRTSQRLLGNLDRGYLLLEDERDREVVLRLLVDGGIWAAKPLSEQPIPLERDWPRTRVPNLRMDARSEVYLFPPVSPMARFNPKTGKLWIEDSRLVGPALCYASRVGLKVTELGISRRPWKLTEDIPFDEFSQDARERQAEKRRDKAAGLMTHQIIASISTANLEHVLPAESIEVKHYEIAQGAIVEAKRQFQLHESLIQQRRQLFGEHTLADKEGSCRLCGQPAWPVLTSICTEPLTYCQQCLEFAGDGVFANRSRAAAALKLIAELEFSDEPMLEGQLETVHIDPRLPQQPDAIDKLLLLRFAIKRGKFPWTLLLEEAGLADAGLRLSRGTLIRARDGHRCLSMGEKAVCDFMHQFGIEHEREPTYPMDPVLNPLGRRRADWILADGTFVELWGLPNNPAYAAKMQEKRQLAERQGLALVELTERDLPTLPLAFAPWLPASTPGATTWKWSPIIKSVPVTPMESHRDGNALGLNTFNSDVRRERIERCRRAWELQSSGFTRREIAEALAVSADNVKALLRDAKFFADPASDEERLQRAGAAASAQRSGLTKEQFQAQSGLSGPKVNESWKDADIISPAR
;
A
#
# COMPACT_ATOMS: atom_id res chain seq x y z
N MET A 1 53.67 -37.10 -11.34
CA MET A 1 53.44 -36.58 -12.70
C MET A 1 52.29 -35.59 -12.61
N SER A 2 52.28 -34.48 -13.36
CA SER A 2 51.13 -33.56 -13.34
C SER A 2 50.11 -34.01 -14.39
N TYR A 3 48.97 -34.52 -13.93
CA TYR A 3 47.85 -34.86 -14.82
C TYR A 3 47.23 -33.56 -15.35
N LYS A 4 46.93 -33.51 -16.66
CA LYS A 4 46.34 -32.33 -17.30
C LYS A 4 45.12 -32.73 -18.12
N ILE A 5 44.08 -31.91 -18.06
CA ILE A 5 42.90 -32.05 -18.92
C ILE A 5 43.17 -31.28 -20.21
N GLU A 6 43.02 -31.96 -21.35
CA GLU A 6 43.25 -31.38 -22.67
C GLU A 6 41.91 -31.00 -23.32
N LEU A 7 41.90 -29.91 -24.10
CA LEU A 7 40.73 -29.53 -24.89
C LEU A 7 40.96 -29.93 -26.36
N VAL A 8 40.25 -30.96 -26.83
CA VAL A 8 40.36 -31.49 -28.20
C VAL A 8 39.00 -31.36 -28.89
N ASN A 9 38.96 -30.59 -29.98
CA ASN A 9 37.72 -30.35 -30.76
C ASN A 9 36.53 -29.88 -29.90
N GLY A 10 36.78 -29.04 -28.89
CA GLY A 10 35.73 -28.52 -27.99
C GLY A 10 35.27 -29.50 -26.91
N LYS A 11 35.92 -30.66 -26.75
CA LYS A 11 35.67 -31.63 -25.69
C LYS A 11 36.84 -31.69 -24.73
N ALA A 12 36.57 -31.73 -23.42
CA ALA A 12 37.60 -32.04 -22.43
C ALA A 12 37.96 -33.53 -22.47
N VAL A 13 39.24 -33.83 -22.57
CA VAL A 13 39.80 -35.18 -22.50
C VAL A 13 40.45 -35.35 -21.14
N LEU A 14 39.88 -36.24 -20.33
CA LEU A 14 40.41 -36.58 -19.02
C LEU A 14 41.68 -37.44 -19.18
N PRO A 15 42.73 -37.16 -18.37
CA PRO A 15 43.99 -37.88 -18.48
C PRO A 15 43.85 -39.33 -18.00
N THR A 16 44.70 -40.22 -18.49
CA THR A 16 44.78 -41.61 -18.02
C THR A 16 45.53 -41.70 -16.70
N GLY A 17 45.14 -42.63 -15.82
CA GLY A 17 45.69 -42.77 -14.48
C GLY A 17 46.49 -44.04 -14.23
N GLY A 18 46.28 -45.07 -15.04
CA GLY A 18 46.80 -46.42 -14.85
C GLY A 18 46.01 -47.25 -13.83
N GLU A 19 45.03 -46.68 -13.14
CA GLU A 19 44.15 -47.39 -12.20
C GLU A 19 42.72 -47.50 -12.74
N PRO A 20 42.11 -48.70 -12.71
CA PRO A 20 40.76 -48.89 -13.21
C PRO A 20 39.70 -48.44 -12.21
N TRP A 21 38.79 -47.59 -12.67
CA TRP A 21 37.59 -47.20 -11.94
C TRP A 21 36.40 -48.02 -12.44
N ASN A 22 35.72 -48.67 -11.50
CA ASN A 22 34.45 -49.34 -11.77
C ASN A 22 33.29 -48.36 -11.71
N PHE A 23 32.16 -48.73 -12.32
CA PHE A 23 30.93 -47.96 -12.28
C PHE A 23 29.70 -48.84 -12.13
N ALA A 24 28.59 -48.25 -11.68
CA ALA A 24 27.34 -48.96 -11.51
C ALA A 24 26.67 -49.16 -12.87
N GLU A 25 26.71 -50.38 -13.39
CA GLU A 25 26.00 -50.77 -14.61
C GLU A 25 24.48 -50.64 -14.45
N TRP A 26 23.81 -50.13 -15.48
CA TRP A 26 22.35 -50.00 -15.49
C TRP A 26 21.68 -51.27 -16.04
N ARG A 27 20.34 -51.37 -15.88
CA ARG A 27 19.57 -52.46 -16.48
C ARG A 27 19.83 -52.51 -17.99
N ASP A 28 20.10 -53.71 -18.49
CA ASP A 28 20.44 -54.02 -19.89
C ASP A 28 21.80 -53.48 -20.40
N ALA A 29 22.68 -53.02 -19.51
CA ALA A 29 24.01 -52.52 -19.89
C ALA A 29 24.94 -53.60 -20.45
N GLU A 30 24.85 -54.84 -19.96
CA GLU A 30 25.78 -55.92 -20.34
C GLU A 30 25.84 -56.14 -21.86
N GLU A 31 24.67 -56.20 -22.53
CA GLU A 31 24.61 -56.40 -23.97
C GLU A 31 25.05 -55.14 -24.73
N LYS A 32 24.72 -53.93 -24.24
CA LYS A 32 25.17 -52.67 -24.82
C LYS A 32 26.70 -52.53 -24.76
N ILE A 33 27.29 -52.85 -23.60
CA ILE A 33 28.73 -52.85 -23.36
C ILE A 33 29.42 -53.85 -24.29
N ARG A 34 28.86 -55.05 -24.45
CA ARG A 34 29.38 -56.09 -25.34
C ARG A 34 29.37 -55.64 -26.81
N GLN A 35 28.26 -55.05 -27.26
CA GLN A 35 28.11 -54.54 -28.63
C GLN A 35 29.06 -53.38 -28.89
N PHE A 36 29.15 -52.43 -27.96
CA PHE A 36 30.07 -51.31 -28.04
C PHE A 36 31.53 -51.78 -28.09
N SER A 37 31.94 -52.66 -27.18
CA SER A 37 33.32 -53.17 -27.11
C SER A 37 33.71 -53.89 -28.41
N LYS A 38 32.82 -54.72 -28.96
CA LYS A 38 33.05 -55.37 -30.26
C LYS A 38 33.18 -54.36 -31.39
N ARG A 39 32.39 -53.29 -31.39
CA ARG A 39 32.42 -52.25 -32.43
C ARG A 39 33.65 -51.35 -32.32
N ALA A 40 34.05 -50.97 -31.11
CA ALA A 40 35.22 -50.13 -30.84
C ALA A 40 36.54 -50.87 -31.10
N VAL A 41 36.62 -52.16 -30.72
CA VAL A 41 37.82 -52.99 -30.86
C VAL A 41 37.88 -53.72 -32.22
N GLY A 42 36.73 -53.90 -32.89
CA GLY A 42 36.59 -54.71 -34.10
C GLY A 42 36.47 -56.22 -33.84
N ARG A 43 36.71 -56.68 -32.61
CA ARG A 43 36.55 -58.06 -32.15
C ARG A 43 36.27 -58.12 -30.65
N ARG A 44 35.94 -59.31 -30.13
CA ARG A 44 35.84 -59.52 -28.67
C ARG A 44 37.26 -59.52 -28.05
N PRO A 45 37.49 -58.80 -26.94
CA PRO A 45 38.72 -58.93 -26.15
C PRO A 45 38.91 -60.37 -25.67
N ARG A 46 40.16 -60.85 -25.67
CA ARG A 46 40.53 -62.18 -25.15
C ARG A 46 40.69 -62.13 -23.63
N GLN A 47 40.70 -63.30 -22.99
CA GLN A 47 40.95 -63.40 -21.55
C GLN A 47 42.29 -62.76 -21.19
N GLY A 48 42.27 -61.84 -20.21
CA GLY A 48 43.44 -61.07 -19.79
C GLY A 48 43.84 -59.91 -20.71
N GLU A 49 43.12 -59.68 -21.81
CA GLU A 49 43.36 -58.56 -22.71
C GLU A 49 42.71 -57.27 -22.17
N ARG A 50 43.47 -56.19 -22.10
CA ARG A 50 43.03 -54.85 -21.67
C ARG A 50 43.23 -53.88 -22.83
N ILE A 51 42.15 -53.47 -23.48
CA ILE A 51 42.22 -52.65 -24.70
C ILE A 51 41.67 -51.26 -24.40
N PRO A 52 42.47 -50.19 -24.53
CA PRO A 52 41.99 -48.83 -24.39
C PRO A 52 40.91 -48.49 -25.43
N VAL A 53 39.81 -47.92 -24.98
CA VAL A 53 38.68 -47.45 -25.80
C VAL A 53 38.24 -46.06 -25.33
N GLU A 54 37.68 -45.24 -26.20
CA GLU A 54 37.15 -43.93 -25.80
C GLU A 54 35.75 -44.10 -25.19
N LEU A 55 35.51 -43.48 -24.03
CA LEU A 55 34.21 -43.42 -23.36
C LEU A 55 33.80 -41.97 -23.10
N ALA A 56 32.49 -41.73 -23.00
CA ALA A 56 31.93 -40.44 -22.67
C ALA A 56 31.39 -40.41 -21.23
N LEU A 57 31.77 -39.39 -20.47
CA LEU A 57 31.13 -39.01 -19.22
C LEU A 57 30.14 -37.86 -19.49
N VAL A 58 28.89 -38.05 -19.09
CA VAL A 58 27.79 -37.13 -19.37
C VAL A 58 27.11 -36.71 -18.07
N HIS A 59 27.15 -35.41 -17.77
CA HIS A 59 26.46 -34.83 -16.62
C HIS A 59 24.93 -34.93 -16.78
N ARG A 60 24.25 -35.40 -15.72
CA ARG A 60 22.81 -35.65 -15.65
C ARG A 60 22.15 -34.75 -14.58
N PRO A 61 21.96 -33.44 -14.87
CA PRO A 61 21.24 -32.55 -13.97
C PRO A 61 19.76 -32.93 -13.80
N ASP A 62 19.24 -33.76 -14.71
CA ASP A 62 17.90 -34.36 -14.73
C ASP A 62 17.75 -35.57 -13.80
N ASN A 63 18.80 -35.98 -13.09
CA ASN A 63 18.72 -37.11 -12.16
C ASN A 63 18.06 -36.68 -10.84
N ASP A 64 16.90 -37.25 -10.53
CA ASP A 64 16.09 -36.92 -9.35
C ASP A 64 16.76 -37.24 -8.00
N TYR A 65 17.74 -38.15 -7.97
CA TYR A 65 18.46 -38.54 -6.76
C TYR A 65 19.70 -37.67 -6.51
N ASN A 66 20.46 -37.37 -7.57
CA ASN A 66 21.66 -36.53 -7.48
C ASN A 66 21.84 -35.72 -8.76
N SER A 67 21.60 -34.41 -8.69
CA SER A 67 21.76 -33.49 -9.84
C SER A 67 23.21 -33.34 -10.33
N ASN A 68 24.20 -33.87 -9.62
CA ASN A 68 25.60 -33.96 -10.06
C ASN A 68 25.96 -35.34 -10.63
N ALA A 69 24.99 -36.21 -10.87
CA ALA A 69 25.24 -37.55 -11.38
C ALA A 69 25.98 -37.51 -12.73
N ILE A 70 26.99 -38.37 -12.86
CA ILE A 70 27.78 -38.53 -14.08
C ILE A 70 27.49 -39.91 -14.66
N SER A 71 26.83 -39.91 -15.80
CA SER A 71 26.58 -41.13 -16.58
C SER A 71 27.77 -41.47 -17.47
N ILE A 72 27.98 -42.76 -17.69
CA ILE A 72 29.00 -43.32 -18.58
C ILE A 72 28.28 -43.87 -19.80
N ALA A 73 28.78 -43.50 -20.98
CA ALA A 73 28.14 -43.81 -22.24
C ALA A 73 29.16 -44.06 -23.36
N ALA A 74 28.70 -44.70 -24.44
CA ALA A 74 29.43 -44.70 -25.71
C ALA A 74 29.59 -43.25 -26.21
N PRO A 75 30.72 -42.86 -26.82
CA PRO A 75 30.87 -41.52 -27.40
C PRO A 75 29.82 -41.21 -28.49
N ALA A 76 29.40 -39.96 -28.61
CA ALA A 76 28.33 -39.55 -29.54
C ALA A 76 28.57 -39.98 -31.02
N GLN A 77 29.83 -40.16 -31.44
CA GLN A 77 30.19 -40.62 -32.79
C GLN A 77 29.71 -42.05 -33.12
N TYR A 78 29.34 -42.83 -32.10
CA TYR A 78 28.78 -44.17 -32.30
C TYR A 78 27.27 -44.14 -32.63
N GLY A 79 26.65 -42.96 -32.63
CA GLY A 79 25.22 -42.76 -32.95
C GLY A 79 24.28 -43.11 -31.79
N GLY A 80 23.01 -42.73 -31.94
CA GLY A 80 21.97 -42.93 -30.92
C GLY A 80 21.85 -41.77 -29.92
N ASP A 81 20.70 -41.70 -29.24
CA ASP A 81 20.45 -40.69 -28.21
C ASP A 81 21.20 -40.98 -26.89
N ARG A 82 21.02 -40.12 -25.88
CA ARG A 82 21.69 -40.25 -24.58
C ARG A 82 21.33 -41.56 -23.84
N GLU A 83 20.12 -42.08 -23.99
CA GLU A 83 19.68 -43.31 -23.30
C GLU A 83 20.15 -44.58 -24.03
N GLN A 84 20.17 -44.53 -25.36
CA GLN A 84 20.65 -45.63 -26.19
C GLN A 84 22.14 -45.91 -25.97
N ARG A 85 22.94 -44.87 -25.72
CA ARG A 85 24.39 -44.98 -25.47
C ARG A 85 24.77 -45.23 -24.01
N PHE A 86 23.82 -45.14 -23.09
CA PHE A 86 24.05 -45.19 -21.65
C PHE A 86 24.42 -46.60 -21.15
N PHE A 87 25.51 -46.69 -20.38
CA PHE A 87 26.01 -47.92 -19.75
C PHE A 87 25.77 -47.96 -18.24
N GLY A 88 25.89 -46.83 -17.55
CA GLY A 88 25.83 -46.80 -16.09
C GLY A 88 26.25 -45.48 -15.49
N TYR A 89 26.34 -45.41 -14.16
CA TYR A 89 26.74 -44.20 -13.42
C TYR A 89 28.04 -44.40 -12.66
N LEU A 90 28.86 -43.35 -12.59
CA LEU A 90 29.93 -43.29 -11.59
C LEU A 90 29.34 -43.45 -10.18
N TYR A 91 30.04 -44.19 -9.31
CA TYR A 91 29.59 -44.34 -7.94
C TYR A 91 29.65 -42.99 -7.20
N GLU A 92 28.67 -42.74 -6.34
CA GLU A 92 28.65 -41.52 -5.55
C GLU A 92 29.89 -41.40 -4.63
N SER A 93 30.42 -42.53 -4.14
CA SER A 93 31.66 -42.56 -3.36
C SER A 93 32.87 -42.06 -4.17
N GLN A 94 32.92 -42.34 -5.47
CA GLN A 94 33.95 -41.83 -6.37
C GLN A 94 33.77 -40.33 -6.63
N LEU A 95 32.54 -39.87 -6.87
CA LEU A 95 32.23 -38.44 -7.00
C LEU A 95 32.58 -37.66 -5.73
N ARG A 96 32.32 -38.21 -4.54
CA ARG A 96 32.72 -37.61 -3.25
C ARG A 96 34.24 -37.51 -3.10
N ARG A 97 35.00 -38.53 -3.55
CA ARG A 97 36.47 -38.52 -3.48
C ARG A 97 37.10 -37.51 -4.44
N ILE A 98 36.51 -37.31 -5.63
CA ILE A 98 36.95 -36.25 -6.55
C ILE A 98 36.48 -34.88 -6.05
N GLY A 99 35.28 -34.78 -5.52
CA GLY A 99 34.55 -33.53 -5.27
C GLY A 99 33.24 -33.56 -6.03
N MET A 100 32.11 -33.52 -5.31
CA MET A 100 30.79 -33.91 -5.81
C MET A 100 30.38 -33.18 -7.11
N THR A 101 30.78 -31.93 -7.27
CA THR A 101 30.38 -31.09 -8.41
C THR A 101 31.43 -31.04 -9.52
N ARG A 102 32.68 -31.46 -9.29
CA ARG A 102 33.80 -31.10 -10.19
C ARG A 102 33.63 -31.54 -11.64
N LEU A 103 33.21 -32.79 -11.86
CA LEU A 103 32.94 -33.28 -13.22
C LEU A 103 31.71 -32.61 -13.84
N ALA A 104 30.71 -32.25 -13.03
CA ALA A 104 29.55 -31.50 -13.49
C ALA A 104 29.96 -30.07 -13.88
N ASP A 105 30.74 -29.38 -13.02
CA ASP A 105 31.28 -28.05 -13.25
C ASP A 105 32.14 -28.00 -14.52
N LEU A 106 32.97 -29.03 -14.74
CA LEU A 106 33.77 -29.19 -15.96
C LEU A 106 32.89 -29.32 -17.22
N SER A 107 31.83 -30.13 -17.15
CA SER A 107 30.84 -30.27 -18.23
C SER A 107 30.11 -28.95 -18.49
N THR A 108 29.65 -28.28 -17.44
CA THR A 108 28.94 -26.98 -17.53
C THR A 108 29.82 -25.89 -18.10
N ALA A 109 31.10 -25.81 -17.71
CA ALA A 109 32.07 -24.85 -18.26
C ALA A 109 32.28 -25.02 -19.78
N LEU A 110 31.96 -26.19 -20.32
CA LEU A 110 32.03 -26.51 -21.75
C LEU A 110 30.63 -26.52 -22.41
N GLY A 111 29.65 -25.84 -21.82
CA GLY A 111 28.30 -25.73 -22.39
C GLY A 111 27.46 -27.01 -22.27
N GLY A 112 27.76 -27.87 -21.29
CA GLY A 112 27.09 -29.15 -21.09
C GLY A 112 27.57 -30.26 -22.04
N ALA A 113 28.78 -30.11 -22.58
CA ALA A 113 29.40 -31.08 -23.47
C ALA A 113 29.76 -32.39 -22.75
N GLU A 114 29.82 -33.48 -23.52
CA GLU A 114 30.35 -34.76 -23.02
C GLU A 114 31.85 -34.64 -22.74
N LEU A 115 32.29 -35.17 -21.61
CA LEU A 115 33.70 -35.29 -21.29
C LEU A 115 34.21 -36.61 -21.87
N SER A 116 35.35 -36.58 -22.56
CA SER A 116 36.00 -37.79 -23.07
C SER A 116 36.93 -38.35 -22.01
N CYS A 117 36.92 -39.67 -21.84
CA CYS A 117 37.87 -40.38 -20.99
C CYS A 117 38.29 -41.68 -21.66
N THR A 118 39.43 -42.23 -21.22
CA THR A 118 39.84 -43.55 -21.66
C THR A 118 39.15 -44.59 -20.79
N GLY A 119 38.51 -45.56 -21.42
CA GLY A 119 38.07 -46.80 -20.81
C GLY A 119 38.96 -47.96 -21.19
N ILE A 120 38.87 -49.05 -20.44
CA ILE A 120 39.54 -50.32 -20.73
C ILE A 120 38.48 -51.36 -21.01
N ALA A 121 38.41 -51.82 -22.25
CA ALA A 121 37.58 -52.94 -22.65
C ALA A 121 38.28 -54.26 -22.30
N THR A 122 37.60 -55.11 -21.55
CA THR A 122 38.05 -56.45 -21.17
C THR A 122 37.07 -57.50 -21.67
N GLN A 123 37.36 -58.78 -21.42
CA GLN A 123 36.41 -59.85 -21.73
C GLN A 123 35.11 -59.74 -20.90
N ASP A 124 35.22 -59.17 -19.71
CA ASP A 124 34.20 -59.18 -18.65
C ASP A 124 33.41 -57.88 -18.57
N GLY A 125 33.87 -56.79 -19.21
CA GLY A 125 33.15 -55.52 -19.22
C GLY A 125 33.99 -54.31 -19.63
N LEU A 126 33.63 -53.15 -19.09
CA LEU A 126 34.34 -51.88 -19.26
C LEU A 126 34.75 -51.32 -17.89
N GLU A 127 35.98 -50.83 -17.83
CA GLU A 127 36.51 -50.04 -16.70
C GLU A 127 36.86 -48.63 -17.22
N LEU A 128 36.94 -47.62 -16.36
CA LEU A 128 37.52 -46.32 -16.73
C LEU A 128 39.00 -46.26 -16.33
N ASP A 129 39.85 -45.69 -17.16
CA ASP A 129 41.25 -45.39 -16.85
C ASP A 129 41.35 -43.90 -16.49
N LEU A 130 41.25 -43.61 -15.20
CA LEU A 130 41.27 -42.25 -14.64
C LEU A 130 42.33 -42.16 -13.53
N PRO A 131 42.92 -40.97 -13.28
CA PRO A 131 43.88 -40.77 -12.19
C PRO A 131 43.23 -41.01 -10.83
N GLU A 132 44.04 -41.12 -9.79
CA GLU A 132 43.53 -41.13 -8.42
C GLU A 132 42.66 -39.88 -8.16
N PRO A 133 41.56 -39.98 -7.38
CA PRO A 133 40.56 -38.91 -7.30
C PRO A 133 41.09 -37.54 -6.91
N ALA A 134 42.10 -37.49 -6.03
CA ALA A 134 42.71 -36.24 -5.59
C ALA A 134 43.54 -35.57 -6.71
N GLU A 135 44.15 -36.37 -7.58
CA GLU A 135 44.92 -35.87 -8.71
C GLU A 135 44.01 -35.45 -9.86
N LEU A 136 42.94 -36.22 -10.11
CA LEU A 136 41.89 -35.82 -11.04
C LEU A 136 41.19 -34.53 -10.58
N ALA A 137 40.88 -34.41 -9.28
CA ALA A 137 40.31 -33.20 -8.71
C ALA A 137 41.21 -31.99 -8.96
N ARG A 138 42.51 -32.12 -8.70
CA ARG A 138 43.51 -31.06 -8.95
C ARG A 138 43.57 -30.68 -10.43
N ALA A 139 43.55 -31.67 -11.33
CA ALA A 139 43.56 -31.42 -12.77
C ALA A 139 42.28 -30.72 -13.26
N ILE A 140 41.12 -31.04 -12.67
CA ILE A 140 39.86 -30.33 -12.92
C ILE A 140 39.93 -28.90 -12.40
N ASP A 141 40.40 -28.71 -11.17
CA ASP A 141 40.54 -27.40 -10.54
C ASP A 141 41.50 -26.50 -11.35
N GLU A 142 42.66 -27.03 -11.77
CA GLU A 142 43.61 -26.33 -12.66
C GLU A 142 42.97 -25.99 -14.01
N PHE A 143 42.21 -26.92 -14.61
CA PHE A 143 41.54 -26.69 -15.88
C PHE A 143 40.44 -25.63 -15.79
N LEU A 144 39.69 -25.61 -14.69
CA LEU A 144 38.65 -24.62 -14.41
C LEU A 144 39.25 -23.26 -13.97
N GLY A 145 40.54 -23.23 -13.60
CA GLY A 145 41.26 -22.02 -13.26
C GLY A 145 41.21 -21.67 -11.77
N PHE A 146 41.05 -22.66 -10.89
CA PHE A 146 41.23 -22.48 -9.45
C PHE A 146 42.73 -22.45 -9.10
N ASP A 147 43.12 -21.61 -8.14
CA ASP A 147 44.47 -21.62 -7.56
C ASP A 147 44.62 -22.72 -6.48
N ASP A 148 45.82 -22.80 -5.89
CA ASP A 148 46.14 -23.76 -4.81
C ASP A 148 45.29 -23.58 -3.54
N THR A 149 44.60 -22.45 -3.40
CA THR A 149 43.68 -22.17 -2.29
C THR A 149 42.24 -22.60 -2.60
N GLY A 150 41.97 -23.06 -3.83
CA GLY A 150 40.64 -23.40 -4.31
C GLY A 150 39.82 -22.16 -4.71
N THR A 151 40.47 -21.03 -5.02
CA THR A 151 39.81 -19.80 -5.46
C THR A 151 39.89 -19.68 -6.97
N HIS A 152 38.75 -19.48 -7.63
CA HIS A 152 38.70 -19.30 -9.08
C HIS A 152 39.39 -17.99 -9.49
N THR A 153 40.37 -18.09 -10.39
CA THR A 153 41.21 -16.96 -10.85
C THR A 153 40.78 -16.39 -12.20
N ARG A 154 39.90 -17.08 -12.95
CA ARG A 154 39.45 -16.61 -14.27
C ARG A 154 38.37 -15.52 -14.13
N PRO A 155 38.36 -14.54 -15.04
CA PRO A 155 37.31 -13.51 -15.07
C PRO A 155 35.92 -14.15 -15.21
N SER A 156 35.00 -13.78 -14.32
CA SER A 156 33.56 -14.05 -14.48
C SER A 156 32.93 -12.88 -15.24
N PRO A 157 32.18 -13.14 -16.33
CA PRO A 157 31.40 -12.13 -17.04
C PRO A 157 30.38 -11.41 -16.14
N GLU A 158 29.81 -12.13 -15.16
CA GLU A 158 28.89 -11.58 -14.17
C GLU A 158 29.63 -10.60 -13.24
N THR A 159 30.86 -10.91 -12.84
CA THR A 159 31.70 -9.97 -12.07
C THR A 159 32.08 -8.74 -12.91
N ASP A 160 32.39 -8.90 -14.20
CA ASP A 160 32.67 -7.77 -15.09
C ASP A 160 31.44 -6.87 -15.26
N SER A 161 30.26 -7.48 -15.43
CA SER A 161 28.98 -6.77 -15.46
C SER A 161 28.71 -6.05 -14.15
N ALA A 162 28.93 -6.70 -13.01
CA ALA A 162 28.80 -6.11 -11.68
C ALA A 162 29.71 -4.90 -11.49
N LEU A 163 30.99 -5.02 -11.87
CA LEU A 163 31.95 -3.91 -11.84
C LEU A 163 31.53 -2.75 -12.74
N GLN A 164 30.92 -3.02 -13.89
CA GLN A 164 30.37 -1.97 -14.75
C GLN A 164 29.17 -1.27 -14.09
N THR A 165 28.24 -2.04 -13.50
CA THR A 165 27.06 -1.50 -12.80
C THR A 165 27.45 -0.64 -11.61
N LEU A 166 28.44 -1.09 -10.82
CA LEU A 166 28.96 -0.36 -9.66
C LEU A 166 29.44 1.06 -9.98
N GLN A 167 29.89 1.28 -11.22
CA GLN A 167 30.47 2.53 -11.68
C GLN A 167 29.45 3.45 -12.35
N ASN A 168 28.31 2.90 -12.78
CA ASN A 168 27.37 3.59 -13.64
C ASN A 168 26.06 3.88 -12.90
N PHE A 169 25.79 5.16 -12.64
CA PHE A 169 24.50 5.62 -12.15
C PHE A 169 23.64 6.03 -13.34
N THR A 170 22.55 5.32 -13.59
CA THR A 170 21.65 5.58 -14.73
C THR A 170 20.77 6.81 -14.55
N ALA A 171 20.53 7.22 -13.30
CA ALA A 171 19.74 8.40 -12.97
C ALA A 171 20.63 9.62 -12.66
N GLU A 172 20.20 10.79 -13.12
CA GLU A 172 20.79 12.06 -12.69
C GLU A 172 20.56 12.30 -11.19
N LEU A 173 21.56 12.89 -10.53
CA LEU A 173 21.48 13.20 -9.12
C LEU A 173 20.48 14.35 -8.90
N THR A 174 19.40 14.08 -8.17
CA THR A 174 18.41 15.09 -7.80
C THR A 174 18.73 15.65 -6.42
N PRO A 175 18.87 16.98 -6.25
CA PRO A 175 19.15 17.58 -4.95
C PRO A 175 18.13 17.15 -3.88
N VAL A 176 18.63 16.86 -2.67
CA VAL A 176 17.81 16.59 -1.50
C VAL A 176 17.54 17.89 -0.75
N GLY A 177 16.28 18.20 -0.50
CA GLY A 177 15.79 19.32 0.29
C GLY A 177 15.60 18.95 1.76
N GLU A 178 14.42 19.22 2.32
CA GLU A 178 14.07 18.88 3.71
C GLU A 178 13.66 17.41 3.82
N LEU A 179 13.98 16.74 4.94
CA LEU A 179 13.58 15.36 5.18
C LEU A 179 12.16 15.25 5.73
N HIS A 180 11.40 14.28 5.23
CA HIS A 180 10.19 13.77 5.84
C HIS A 180 10.44 12.35 6.34
N LEU A 181 10.23 12.13 7.63
CA LEU A 181 10.58 10.88 8.31
C LEU A 181 9.31 10.25 8.89
N THR A 182 9.10 8.96 8.62
CA THR A 182 7.97 8.22 9.17
C THR A 182 8.38 6.81 9.59
N THR A 183 7.88 6.33 10.72
CA THR A 183 8.09 4.93 11.12
C THR A 183 7.20 4.03 10.27
N ARG A 184 7.77 2.94 9.76
CA ARG A 184 7.09 1.89 8.98
C ARG A 184 7.48 0.52 9.48
N TYR A 185 6.67 -0.47 9.14
CA TYR A 185 6.96 -1.88 9.35
C TYR A 185 7.70 -2.45 8.13
N GLY A 186 8.91 -2.96 8.36
CA GLY A 186 9.68 -3.75 7.41
C GLY A 186 9.62 -5.25 7.73
N ARG A 187 10.26 -6.08 6.89
CA ARG A 187 10.24 -7.56 7.03
C ARG A 187 10.80 -8.08 8.36
N VAL A 188 11.72 -7.34 8.98
CA VAL A 188 12.48 -7.76 10.18
C VAL A 188 12.18 -6.91 11.41
N GLY A 189 11.23 -5.97 11.32
CA GLY A 189 10.86 -5.06 12.40
C GLY A 189 10.55 -3.66 11.89
N ARG A 190 10.57 -2.66 12.79
CA ARG A 190 10.34 -1.27 12.40
C ARG A 190 11.59 -0.63 11.82
N LEU A 191 11.37 0.27 10.87
CA LEU A 191 12.38 1.13 10.27
C LEU A 191 11.82 2.56 10.17
N VAL A 192 12.69 3.54 9.99
CA VAL A 192 12.28 4.90 9.64
C VAL A 192 12.45 5.09 8.13
N GLU A 193 11.36 5.29 7.43
CA GLU A 193 11.38 5.68 6.02
C GLU A 193 11.85 7.14 5.90
N VAL A 194 12.81 7.38 5.01
CA VAL A 194 13.41 8.69 4.75
C VAL A 194 13.01 9.16 3.37
N ARG A 195 12.21 10.22 3.31
CA ARG A 195 11.76 10.86 2.06
C ARG A 195 12.24 12.28 1.97
N ASP A 196 12.41 12.76 0.75
CA ASP A 196 12.49 14.19 0.47
C ASP A 196 11.09 14.81 0.61
N ARG A 197 10.92 15.82 1.45
CA ARG A 197 9.62 16.43 1.74
C ARG A 197 9.03 17.13 0.50
N THR A 198 9.85 17.79 -0.30
CA THR A 198 9.38 18.61 -1.43
C THR A 198 8.95 17.75 -2.61
N SER A 199 9.79 16.79 -3.00
CA SER A 199 9.56 15.91 -4.15
C SER A 199 8.84 14.61 -3.80
N GLN A 200 8.71 14.28 -2.51
CA GLN A 200 8.20 13.00 -2.01
C GLN A 200 9.03 11.77 -2.45
N ARG A 201 10.23 12.00 -3.04
CA ARG A 201 11.17 10.97 -3.45
C ARG A 201 11.59 10.14 -2.23
N LEU A 202 11.51 8.82 -2.35
CA LEU A 202 12.10 7.90 -1.37
C LEU A 202 13.62 8.00 -1.48
N LEU A 203 14.28 8.40 -0.39
CA LEU A 203 15.73 8.50 -0.30
C LEU A 203 16.32 7.21 0.25
N GLY A 204 15.61 6.55 1.16
CA GLY A 204 16.05 5.32 1.80
C GLY A 204 15.34 5.06 3.11
N ASN A 205 15.99 4.27 3.98
CA ASN A 205 15.49 3.87 5.28
C ASN A 205 16.59 3.93 6.35
N LEU A 206 16.24 4.29 7.58
CA LEU A 206 17.08 4.07 8.76
C LEU A 206 16.62 2.76 9.43
N ASP A 207 17.48 1.74 9.41
CA ASP A 207 17.21 0.44 10.02
C ASP A 207 18.32 0.08 11.01
N ARG A 208 17.96 -0.19 12.27
CA ARG A 208 18.90 -0.47 13.38
C ARG A 208 20.03 0.57 13.51
N GLY A 209 19.72 1.82 13.16
CA GLY A 209 20.66 2.94 13.16
C GLY A 209 21.50 3.09 11.89
N TYR A 210 21.42 2.16 10.94
CA TYR A 210 22.12 2.26 9.66
C TYR A 210 21.25 2.97 8.62
N LEU A 211 21.83 3.99 7.96
CA LEU A 211 21.17 4.67 6.83
C LEU A 211 21.42 3.89 5.54
N LEU A 212 20.35 3.29 5.01
CA LEU A 212 20.33 2.49 3.77
C LEU A 212 19.63 3.31 2.69
N LEU A 213 20.34 3.73 1.65
CA LEU A 213 19.83 4.65 0.63
C LEU A 213 19.46 3.93 -0.67
N GLU A 214 18.50 4.49 -1.38
CA GLU A 214 18.21 4.13 -2.78
C GLU A 214 19.32 4.63 -3.72
N ASP A 215 19.99 5.73 -3.35
CA ASP A 215 21.15 6.28 -4.03
C ASP A 215 22.24 6.69 -3.04
N GLU A 216 23.37 5.98 -3.05
CA GLU A 216 24.48 6.23 -2.12
C GLU A 216 25.18 7.59 -2.29
N ARG A 217 24.91 8.30 -3.39
CA ARG A 217 25.39 9.67 -3.60
C ARG A 217 24.69 10.65 -2.65
N ASP A 218 23.49 10.33 -2.17
CA ASP A 218 22.72 11.19 -1.26
C ASP A 218 23.24 11.17 0.19
N ARG A 219 24.12 10.22 0.54
CA ARG A 219 24.51 9.92 1.93
C ARG A 219 24.97 11.12 2.74
N GLU A 220 25.88 11.93 2.21
CA GLU A 220 26.47 13.04 2.97
C GLU A 220 25.42 14.09 3.30
N VAL A 221 24.52 14.39 2.35
CA VAL A 221 23.43 15.36 2.55
C VAL A 221 22.38 14.82 3.51
N VAL A 222 21.96 13.56 3.34
CA VAL A 222 20.93 12.95 4.21
C VAL A 222 21.45 12.80 5.64
N LEU A 223 22.70 12.35 5.85
CA LEU A 223 23.28 12.25 7.18
C LEU A 223 23.36 13.61 7.88
N ARG A 224 23.77 14.66 7.16
CA ARG A 224 23.79 16.01 7.71
C ARG A 224 22.38 16.44 8.15
N LEU A 225 21.38 16.27 7.29
CA LEU A 225 19.99 16.65 7.60
C LEU A 225 19.41 15.84 8.77
N LEU A 226 19.75 14.56 8.89
CA LEU A 226 19.37 13.75 10.06
C LEU A 226 20.00 14.28 11.35
N VAL A 227 21.30 14.61 11.32
CA VAL A 227 22.03 15.18 12.46
C VAL A 227 21.47 16.54 12.85
N ASP A 228 21.19 17.41 11.89
CA ASP A 228 20.58 18.72 12.10
C ASP A 228 19.17 18.58 12.73
N GLY A 229 18.45 17.52 12.36
CA GLY A 229 17.17 17.13 12.97
C GLY A 229 17.28 16.39 14.31
N GLY A 230 18.48 16.23 14.87
CA GLY A 230 18.69 15.54 16.14
C GLY A 230 18.54 14.01 16.08
N ILE A 231 18.54 13.43 14.88
CA ILE A 231 18.34 11.99 14.67
C ILE A 231 19.69 11.32 14.44
N TRP A 232 19.97 10.33 15.29
CA TRP A 232 21.21 9.58 15.21
C TRP A 232 21.15 8.52 14.12
N ALA A 233 22.19 8.49 13.28
CA ALA A 233 22.50 7.42 12.34
C ALA A 233 23.98 7.05 12.46
N ALA A 234 24.31 5.80 12.12
CA ALA A 234 25.67 5.31 12.03
C ALA A 234 26.46 6.17 11.03
N LYS A 235 27.64 6.62 11.45
CA LYS A 235 28.51 7.44 10.62
C LYS A 235 29.38 6.54 9.72
N PRO A 236 29.76 7.03 8.53
CA PRO A 236 30.79 6.40 7.73
C PRO A 236 32.06 6.15 8.56
N LEU A 237 32.66 4.97 8.43
CA LEU A 237 33.92 4.66 9.08
C LEU A 237 35.07 5.34 8.32
N SER A 238 35.93 6.05 9.05
CA SER A 238 37.15 6.66 8.49
C SER A 238 38.16 5.61 8.05
N GLU A 239 38.20 4.47 8.74
CA GLU A 239 39.06 3.32 8.44
C GLU A 239 38.30 2.00 8.65
N GLN A 240 38.59 1.01 7.80
CA GLN A 240 38.12 -0.36 7.99
C GLN A 240 39.28 -1.18 8.58
N PRO A 241 39.01 -2.16 9.47
CA PRO A 241 40.06 -3.08 9.95
C PRO A 241 40.78 -3.80 8.82
N ILE A 242 40.07 -4.05 7.72
CA ILE A 242 40.62 -4.65 6.50
C ILE A 242 40.89 -3.50 5.51
N PRO A 243 42.13 -3.35 5.02
CA PRO A 243 42.47 -2.25 4.13
C PRO A 243 41.69 -2.38 2.82
N LEU A 244 41.20 -1.25 2.32
CA LEU A 244 40.62 -1.19 1.00
C LEU A 244 41.69 -1.50 -0.05
N GLU A 245 41.35 -2.37 -0.99
CA GLU A 245 42.20 -2.67 -2.13
C GLU A 245 42.52 -1.38 -2.91
N ARG A 246 43.72 -1.33 -3.49
CA ARG A 246 44.20 -0.14 -4.22
C ARG A 246 43.30 0.26 -5.39
N ASP A 247 42.54 -0.69 -5.92
CA ASP A 247 41.80 -0.53 -7.17
C ASP A 247 40.41 0.11 -7.00
N TRP A 248 39.93 0.32 -5.76
CA TRP A 248 38.70 1.06 -5.47
C TRP A 248 38.91 2.18 -4.43
N PRO A 249 38.99 3.46 -4.82
CA PRO A 249 39.26 4.54 -3.89
C PRO A 249 38.05 4.82 -2.99
N ARG A 250 38.30 5.21 -1.73
CA ARG A 250 37.25 5.60 -0.74
C ARG A 250 36.28 6.67 -1.24
N THR A 251 36.76 7.54 -2.13
CA THR A 251 35.99 8.65 -2.70
C THR A 251 35.01 8.21 -3.78
N ARG A 252 35.17 7.00 -4.33
CA ARG A 252 34.29 6.48 -5.38
C ARG A 252 33.08 5.81 -4.76
N VAL A 253 31.93 6.46 -4.87
CA VAL A 253 30.65 5.94 -4.40
C VAL A 253 30.25 4.73 -5.26
N PRO A 254 30.12 3.52 -4.66
CA PRO A 254 29.64 2.36 -5.39
C PRO A 254 28.12 2.42 -5.54
N ASN A 255 27.60 2.08 -6.73
CA ASN A 255 26.17 1.96 -6.98
C ASN A 255 25.62 0.64 -6.39
N LEU A 256 25.48 0.64 -5.06
CA LEU A 256 25.08 -0.51 -4.24
C LEU A 256 23.93 -0.15 -3.31
N ARG A 257 23.16 -1.17 -2.94
CA ARG A 257 22.18 -1.08 -1.86
C ARG A 257 22.21 -2.32 -0.98
N MET A 258 21.87 -2.19 0.29
CA MET A 258 21.70 -3.31 1.20
C MET A 258 20.22 -3.46 1.55
N ASP A 259 19.76 -4.71 1.67
CA ASP A 259 18.42 -4.99 2.14
C ASP A 259 18.36 -5.22 3.66
N ALA A 260 17.14 -5.40 4.16
CA ALA A 260 16.89 -5.65 5.58
C ALA A 260 17.40 -7.03 6.09
N ARG A 261 17.89 -7.92 5.21
CA ARG A 261 18.48 -9.22 5.55
C ARG A 261 20.00 -9.18 5.62
N SER A 262 20.59 -7.99 5.55
CA SER A 262 22.06 -7.80 5.49
C SER A 262 22.66 -8.38 4.20
N GLU A 263 21.85 -8.55 3.15
CA GLU A 263 22.32 -8.89 1.82
C GLU A 263 22.65 -7.61 1.04
N VAL A 264 23.84 -7.58 0.45
CA VAL A 264 24.36 -6.43 -0.31
C VAL A 264 24.15 -6.70 -1.80
N TYR A 265 23.31 -5.88 -2.43
CA TYR A 265 22.86 -6.01 -3.81
C TYR A 265 23.49 -4.95 -4.72
N LEU A 266 23.74 -5.36 -5.97
CA LEU A 266 23.91 -4.45 -7.10
C LEU A 266 22.62 -3.65 -7.36
N PHE A 267 22.75 -2.38 -7.77
CA PHE A 267 21.61 -1.55 -8.18
C PHE A 267 21.75 -1.05 -9.64
N PRO A 268 20.70 -1.13 -10.48
CA PRO A 268 19.41 -1.83 -10.30
C PRO A 268 19.61 -3.36 -10.30
N PRO A 269 18.69 -4.16 -9.71
CA PRO A 269 19.02 -5.50 -9.24
C PRO A 269 19.41 -6.46 -10.37
N VAL A 270 20.60 -7.06 -10.26
CA VAL A 270 21.07 -8.14 -11.13
C VAL A 270 21.34 -9.43 -10.34
N SER A 271 22.01 -9.35 -9.18
CA SER A 271 22.19 -10.44 -8.20
C SER A 271 22.84 -9.91 -6.89
N PRO A 272 22.68 -10.58 -5.74
CA PRO A 272 23.43 -10.24 -4.52
C PRO A 272 24.93 -10.48 -4.77
N MET A 273 25.77 -9.52 -4.39
CA MET A 273 27.23 -9.64 -4.59
C MET A 273 28.00 -9.92 -3.30
N ALA A 274 27.37 -9.62 -2.15
CA ALA A 274 27.96 -9.82 -0.86
C ALA A 274 26.89 -10.00 0.22
N ARG A 275 27.28 -10.60 1.35
CA ARG A 275 26.41 -10.85 2.52
C ARG A 275 27.17 -10.55 3.80
N PHE A 276 26.61 -9.68 4.63
CA PHE A 276 27.23 -9.29 5.90
C PHE A 276 26.60 -10.04 7.08
N ASN A 277 27.43 -10.64 7.93
CA ASN A 277 26.99 -11.23 9.18
C ASN A 277 27.26 -10.25 10.34
N PRO A 278 26.23 -9.57 10.87
CA PRO A 278 26.42 -8.57 11.92
C PRO A 278 26.90 -9.16 13.25
N LYS A 279 26.78 -10.48 13.47
CA LYS A 279 27.23 -11.11 14.72
C LYS A 279 28.73 -11.37 14.74
N THR A 280 29.26 -11.86 13.62
CA THR A 280 30.68 -12.20 13.48
C THR A 280 31.49 -11.05 12.89
N GLY A 281 30.83 -10.06 12.28
CA GLY A 281 31.48 -8.98 11.53
C GLY A 281 32.07 -9.46 10.20
N LYS A 282 31.72 -10.67 9.75
CA LYS A 282 32.23 -11.26 8.51
C LYS A 282 31.44 -10.79 7.30
N LEU A 283 32.13 -10.36 6.26
CA LEU A 283 31.54 -10.00 4.96
C LEU A 283 31.91 -11.06 3.92
N TRP A 284 30.90 -11.76 3.43
CA TRP A 284 31.01 -12.76 2.37
C TRP A 284 30.83 -12.09 1.01
N ILE A 285 31.67 -12.40 0.03
CA ILE A 285 31.72 -11.69 -1.26
C ILE A 285 31.83 -12.71 -2.40
N GLU A 286 31.04 -12.49 -3.46
CA GLU A 286 30.94 -13.40 -4.61
C GLU A 286 32.27 -13.57 -5.35
N ASP A 287 33.10 -12.55 -5.45
CA ASP A 287 34.37 -12.58 -6.20
C ASP A 287 35.39 -11.66 -5.51
N SER A 288 36.66 -12.07 -5.50
CA SER A 288 37.76 -11.26 -4.92
C SER A 288 37.83 -9.85 -5.52
N ARG A 289 37.52 -9.68 -6.82
CA ARG A 289 37.53 -8.36 -7.49
C ARG A 289 36.44 -7.41 -7.00
N LEU A 290 35.48 -7.89 -6.23
CA LEU A 290 34.40 -7.10 -5.64
C LEU A 290 34.71 -6.67 -4.19
N VAL A 291 35.87 -7.07 -3.63
CA VAL A 291 36.27 -6.74 -2.25
C VAL A 291 36.38 -5.24 -2.04
N GLY A 292 37.12 -4.52 -2.90
CA GLY A 292 37.24 -3.07 -2.87
C GLY A 292 35.89 -2.32 -2.77
N PRO A 293 34.98 -2.45 -3.76
CA PRO A 293 33.68 -1.78 -3.72
C PRO A 293 32.79 -2.23 -2.55
N ALA A 294 32.79 -3.51 -2.17
CA ALA A 294 31.99 -4.01 -1.05
C ALA A 294 32.44 -3.43 0.30
N LEU A 295 33.75 -3.40 0.56
CA LEU A 295 34.33 -2.76 1.75
C LEU A 295 34.12 -1.25 1.74
N CYS A 296 34.18 -0.60 0.57
CA CYS A 296 33.90 0.83 0.44
C CYS A 296 32.46 1.13 0.87
N TYR A 297 31.49 0.36 0.34
CA TYR A 297 30.09 0.48 0.73
C TYR A 297 29.87 0.21 2.22
N ALA A 298 30.44 -0.88 2.76
CA ALA A 298 30.37 -1.19 4.18
C ALA A 298 30.89 -0.03 5.05
N SER A 299 32.02 0.59 4.64
CA SER A 299 32.57 1.78 5.31
C SER A 299 31.60 2.95 5.27
N ARG A 300 30.95 3.22 4.12
CA ARG A 300 29.99 4.31 3.96
C ARG A 300 28.73 4.11 4.80
N VAL A 301 28.25 2.87 4.92
CA VAL A 301 27.11 2.52 5.78
C VAL A 301 27.46 2.62 7.26
N GLY A 302 28.73 2.42 7.63
CA GLY A 302 29.17 2.35 9.03
C GLY A 302 29.29 0.91 9.56
N LEU A 303 29.31 -0.09 8.67
CA LEU A 303 29.48 -1.50 9.03
C LEU A 303 30.94 -1.80 9.32
N LYS A 304 31.23 -2.33 10.51
CA LYS A 304 32.57 -2.77 10.90
C LYS A 304 32.82 -4.18 10.39
N VAL A 305 33.64 -4.31 9.35
CA VAL A 305 34.02 -5.61 8.79
C VAL A 305 35.30 -6.09 9.46
N THR A 306 35.24 -7.24 10.14
CA THR A 306 36.38 -7.83 10.88
C THR A 306 37.00 -9.02 10.16
N GLU A 307 36.25 -9.65 9.25
CA GLU A 307 36.69 -10.83 8.49
C GLU A 307 36.08 -10.80 7.09
N LEU A 308 36.80 -11.33 6.10
CA LEU A 308 36.28 -11.57 4.75
C LEU A 308 36.06 -13.07 4.53
N GLY A 309 34.94 -13.40 3.90
CA GLY A 309 34.75 -14.68 3.22
C GLY A 309 34.67 -14.43 1.72
N ILE A 310 35.45 -15.15 0.92
CA ILE A 310 35.40 -15.03 -0.53
C ILE A 310 34.84 -16.35 -1.06
N SER A 311 33.88 -16.26 -1.98
CA SER A 311 33.38 -17.45 -2.67
C SER A 311 34.53 -18.15 -3.38
N ARG A 312 34.62 -19.48 -3.24
CA ARG A 312 35.58 -20.29 -3.99
C ARG A 312 35.26 -20.24 -5.47
N ARG A 313 33.96 -20.16 -5.79
CA ARG A 313 33.41 -20.01 -7.14
C ARG A 313 32.65 -18.69 -7.27
N PRO A 314 33.02 -17.80 -8.22
CA PRO A 314 32.26 -16.58 -8.48
C PRO A 314 30.78 -16.86 -8.68
N TRP A 315 29.92 -16.07 -8.04
CA TRP A 315 28.46 -16.16 -8.17
C TRP A 315 27.85 -17.46 -7.64
N LYS A 316 28.53 -18.07 -6.66
CA LYS A 316 28.14 -19.31 -5.96
C LYS A 316 28.23 -19.18 -4.44
N LEU A 317 28.23 -17.96 -3.90
CA LEU A 317 28.41 -17.70 -2.47
C LEU A 317 27.39 -18.44 -1.59
N THR A 318 26.17 -18.67 -2.09
CA THR A 318 25.14 -19.46 -1.40
C THR A 318 25.55 -20.91 -1.14
N GLU A 319 26.40 -21.49 -1.98
CA GLU A 319 26.92 -22.85 -1.85
C GLU A 319 28.12 -22.92 -0.88
N ASP A 320 28.87 -21.82 -0.77
CA ASP A 320 30.12 -21.76 0.00
C ASP A 320 29.94 -21.24 1.44
N ILE A 321 28.86 -20.51 1.73
CA ILE A 321 28.58 -20.05 3.10
C ILE A 321 28.14 -21.24 3.97
N PRO A 322 28.81 -21.49 5.11
CA PRO A 322 28.37 -22.51 6.06
C PRO A 322 26.91 -22.33 6.47
N PHE A 323 26.13 -23.43 6.45
CA PHE A 323 24.70 -23.40 6.75
C PHE A 323 24.39 -22.69 8.07
N ASP A 324 25.23 -22.86 9.09
CA ASP A 324 25.08 -22.30 10.43
C ASP A 324 25.44 -20.81 10.56
N GLU A 325 26.31 -20.27 9.69
CA GLU A 325 26.67 -18.86 9.74
C GLU A 325 25.46 -17.95 9.44
N PHE A 326 24.60 -18.37 8.51
CA PHE A 326 23.38 -17.66 8.14
C PHE A 326 22.15 -18.56 8.16
N SER A 327 22.05 -19.56 9.05
CA SER A 327 20.84 -20.39 9.16
C SER A 327 19.65 -19.50 9.57
N GLN A 328 19.04 -18.86 8.58
CA GLN A 328 17.91 -17.96 8.72
C GLN A 328 16.71 -18.83 9.08
N ASP A 329 16.55 -20.01 8.48
CA ASP A 329 15.44 -20.94 8.71
C ASP A 329 15.11 -21.22 10.18
N ALA A 330 16.08 -21.57 11.02
CA ALA A 330 15.81 -21.88 12.43
C ALA A 330 15.41 -20.62 13.22
N ARG A 331 16.01 -19.47 12.91
CA ARG A 331 15.74 -18.18 13.56
C ARG A 331 14.45 -17.55 13.05
N GLU A 332 14.17 -17.66 11.77
CA GLU A 332 12.95 -17.23 11.11
C GLU A 332 11.78 -18.05 11.63
N ARG A 333 11.89 -19.38 11.72
CA ARG A 333 10.89 -20.23 12.36
C ARG A 333 10.66 -19.88 13.83
N GLN A 334 11.72 -19.55 14.58
CA GLN A 334 11.57 -19.13 15.98
C GLN A 334 10.95 -17.73 16.10
N ALA A 335 11.32 -16.80 15.22
CA ALA A 335 10.78 -15.46 15.17
C ALA A 335 9.31 -15.46 14.73
N GLU A 336 8.95 -16.31 13.77
CA GLU A 336 7.58 -16.58 13.33
C GLU A 336 6.75 -17.12 14.49
N LYS A 337 7.21 -18.17 15.19
CA LYS A 337 6.54 -18.68 16.41
C LYS A 337 6.33 -17.60 17.48
N ARG A 338 7.30 -16.70 17.67
CA ARG A 338 7.18 -15.56 18.61
C ARG A 338 6.15 -14.54 18.13
N ARG A 339 6.14 -14.23 16.82
CA ARG A 339 5.16 -13.35 16.19
C ARG A 339 3.75 -13.92 16.34
N ASP A 340 3.54 -15.20 16.01
CA ASP A 340 2.23 -15.87 16.14
C ASP A 340 1.71 -15.84 17.58
N LYS A 341 2.59 -16.15 18.55
CA LYS A 341 2.24 -16.09 19.98
C LYS A 341 1.86 -14.67 20.40
N ALA A 342 2.63 -13.67 19.98
CA ALA A 342 2.40 -12.29 20.36
C ALA A 342 1.15 -11.71 19.68
N ALA A 343 0.87 -12.09 18.43
CA ALA A 343 -0.36 -11.76 17.72
C ALA A 343 -1.58 -12.40 18.41
N GLY A 344 -1.49 -13.67 18.84
CA GLY A 344 -2.56 -14.32 19.61
C GLY A 344 -2.86 -13.61 20.94
N LEU A 345 -1.82 -13.19 21.68
CA LEU A 345 -2.01 -12.39 22.91
C LEU A 345 -2.66 -11.03 22.60
N MET A 346 -2.23 -10.38 21.53
CA MET A 346 -2.77 -9.09 21.08
C MET A 346 -4.26 -9.19 20.73
N THR A 347 -4.65 -10.22 19.98
CA THR A 347 -6.05 -10.52 19.65
C THR A 347 -6.90 -10.70 20.90
N HIS A 348 -6.42 -11.49 21.87
CA HIS A 348 -7.13 -11.70 23.13
C HIS A 348 -7.35 -10.38 23.90
N GLN A 349 -6.32 -9.53 23.97
CA GLN A 349 -6.43 -8.25 24.67
C GLN A 349 -7.33 -7.24 23.95
N ILE A 350 -7.34 -7.24 22.61
CA ILE A 350 -8.26 -6.40 21.84
C ILE A 350 -9.70 -6.85 22.06
N ILE A 351 -9.98 -8.16 22.08
CA ILE A 351 -11.31 -8.68 22.41
C ILE A 351 -11.74 -8.23 23.81
N ALA A 352 -10.85 -8.31 24.80
CA ALA A 352 -11.13 -7.83 26.15
C ALA A 352 -11.41 -6.31 26.19
N SER A 353 -10.67 -5.52 25.41
CA SER A 353 -10.88 -4.06 25.30
C SER A 353 -12.20 -3.71 24.62
N ILE A 354 -12.59 -4.46 23.58
CA ILE A 354 -13.90 -4.34 22.91
C ILE A 354 -15.03 -4.60 23.91
N SER A 355 -14.92 -5.65 24.72
CA SER A 355 -15.93 -5.96 25.72
C SER A 355 -16.00 -4.89 26.81
N THR A 356 -14.85 -4.40 27.26
CA THR A 356 -14.81 -3.29 28.23
C THR A 356 -15.47 -2.03 27.68
N ALA A 357 -15.33 -1.77 26.38
CA ALA A 357 -15.95 -0.64 25.68
C ALA A 357 -17.42 -0.88 25.28
N ASN A 358 -17.98 -2.06 25.55
CA ASN A 358 -19.32 -2.51 25.12
C ASN A 358 -19.53 -2.43 23.60
N LEU A 359 -18.55 -2.86 22.81
CA LEU A 359 -18.54 -2.75 21.35
C LEU A 359 -18.72 -4.08 20.62
N GLU A 360 -19.12 -5.16 21.29
CA GLU A 360 -19.25 -6.50 20.69
C GLU A 360 -20.25 -6.53 19.52
N HIS A 361 -21.28 -5.69 19.57
CA HIS A 361 -22.26 -5.57 18.49
C HIS A 361 -21.68 -4.91 17.22
N VAL A 362 -20.62 -4.11 17.34
CA VAL A 362 -19.91 -3.46 16.23
C VAL A 362 -18.71 -4.31 15.80
N LEU A 363 -17.95 -4.82 16.75
CA LEU A 363 -16.72 -5.59 16.58
C LEU A 363 -16.81 -6.91 17.34
N PRO A 364 -17.57 -7.89 16.84
CA PRO A 364 -17.70 -9.15 17.55
C PRO A 364 -16.39 -9.95 17.44
N ALA A 365 -16.12 -10.81 18.43
CA ALA A 365 -14.84 -11.48 18.58
C ALA A 365 -14.42 -12.26 17.33
N GLU A 366 -15.37 -12.87 16.61
CA GLU A 366 -15.10 -13.61 15.36
C GLU A 366 -14.61 -12.74 14.21
N SER A 367 -14.80 -11.41 14.29
CA SER A 367 -14.24 -10.49 13.30
C SER A 367 -12.76 -10.19 13.54
N ILE A 368 -12.26 -10.43 14.75
CA ILE A 368 -10.88 -10.15 15.16
C ILE A 368 -9.99 -11.35 14.84
N GLU A 369 -9.48 -11.41 13.61
CA GLU A 369 -8.59 -12.49 13.19
C GLU A 369 -7.10 -12.16 13.36
N VAL A 370 -6.30 -13.15 13.77
CA VAL A 370 -4.83 -13.06 13.93
C VAL A 370 -4.13 -12.57 12.65
N LYS A 371 -4.66 -12.92 11.47
CA LYS A 371 -4.08 -12.54 10.17
C LYS A 371 -4.04 -11.03 9.91
N HIS A 372 -4.84 -10.23 10.62
CA HIS A 372 -4.81 -8.78 10.48
C HIS A 372 -3.61 -8.15 11.20
N TYR A 373 -2.94 -8.90 12.08
CA TYR A 373 -1.86 -8.40 12.92
C TYR A 373 -0.50 -8.68 12.26
N GLU A 374 -0.11 -7.81 11.35
CA GLU A 374 1.13 -7.96 10.57
C GLU A 374 2.40 -8.02 11.44
N ILE A 375 2.51 -7.25 12.53
CA ILE A 375 3.71 -7.25 13.40
C ILE A 375 3.37 -6.99 14.87
N ALA A 376 3.57 -7.99 15.74
CA ALA A 376 3.54 -7.81 17.18
C ALA A 376 4.88 -7.24 17.68
N GLN A 377 4.88 -5.96 18.08
CA GLN A 377 6.09 -5.24 18.52
C GLN A 377 6.88 -5.98 19.63
N GLY A 378 6.19 -6.69 20.53
CA GLY A 378 6.80 -7.49 21.60
C GLY A 378 7.57 -8.74 21.13
N ALA A 379 7.53 -9.09 19.85
CA ALA A 379 8.40 -10.11 19.27
C ALA A 379 9.74 -9.54 18.76
N ILE A 380 9.87 -8.21 18.69
CA ILE A 380 11.04 -7.49 18.19
C ILE A 380 11.79 -6.89 19.37
N VAL A 381 13.09 -7.17 19.47
CA VAL A 381 13.94 -6.57 20.49
C VAL A 381 14.60 -5.33 19.89
N GLU A 382 14.09 -4.15 20.24
CA GLU A 382 14.67 -2.85 19.86
C GLU A 382 15.45 -2.26 21.03
N ALA A 383 16.56 -1.58 20.76
CA ALA A 383 17.24 -0.80 21.78
C ALA A 383 16.34 0.39 22.19
N LYS A 384 16.28 0.72 23.49
CA LYS A 384 15.37 1.74 24.04
C LYS A 384 15.38 3.07 23.27
N ARG A 385 16.55 3.58 22.88
CA ARG A 385 16.68 4.83 22.11
C ARG A 385 16.08 4.71 20.70
N GLN A 386 16.26 3.57 20.04
CA GLN A 386 15.67 3.31 18.73
C GLN A 386 14.15 3.15 18.83
N PHE A 387 13.68 2.44 19.86
CA PHE A 387 12.26 2.32 20.17
C PHE A 387 11.63 3.70 20.37
N GLN A 388 12.25 4.57 21.17
CA GLN A 388 11.79 5.94 21.39
C GLN A 388 11.75 6.78 20.10
N LEU A 389 12.78 6.67 19.25
CA LEU A 389 12.83 7.35 17.95
C LEU A 389 11.65 6.90 17.07
N HIS A 390 11.45 5.59 16.93
CA HIS A 390 10.34 5.03 16.16
C HIS A 390 9.00 5.56 16.67
N GLU A 391 8.81 5.58 17.99
CA GLU A 391 7.59 6.10 18.62
C GLU A 391 7.37 7.59 18.30
N SER A 392 8.42 8.41 18.32
CA SER A 392 8.30 9.84 17.97
C SER A 392 7.90 10.10 16.51
N LEU A 393 8.11 9.13 15.61
CA LEU A 393 7.89 9.26 14.17
C LEU A 393 6.66 8.47 13.66
N ILE A 394 5.76 8.02 14.54
CA ILE A 394 4.51 7.36 14.13
C ILE A 394 3.54 8.41 13.56
N GLN A 395 3.28 8.34 12.26
CA GLN A 395 2.44 9.30 11.53
C GLN A 395 1.00 9.35 12.08
N GLN A 396 0.39 8.18 12.29
CA GLN A 396 -1.01 8.08 12.74
C GLN A 396 -1.23 8.66 14.12
N ARG A 397 -0.20 8.67 14.98
CA ARG A 397 -0.28 9.33 16.28
C ARG A 397 -0.51 10.83 16.15
N ARG A 398 0.29 11.47 15.30
CA ARG A 398 0.15 12.91 15.01
C ARG A 398 -1.17 13.21 14.31
N GLN A 399 -1.62 12.34 13.41
CA GLN A 399 -2.92 12.50 12.76
C GLN A 399 -4.07 12.40 13.76
N LEU A 400 -4.07 11.37 14.61
CA LEU A 400 -5.16 11.10 15.54
C LEU A 400 -5.24 12.12 16.68
N PHE A 401 -4.11 12.55 17.23
CA PHE A 401 -4.07 13.37 18.44
C PHE A 401 -3.56 14.81 18.25
N GLY A 402 -3.11 15.17 17.05
CA GLY A 402 -2.53 16.49 16.78
C GLY A 402 -1.22 16.73 17.55
N GLU A 403 -1.10 17.92 18.15
CA GLU A 403 0.04 18.28 19.00
C GLU A 403 0.04 17.44 20.29
N HIS A 404 1.18 16.80 20.57
CA HIS A 404 1.36 15.92 21.71
C HIS A 404 2.83 15.86 22.11
N THR A 405 3.09 15.42 23.35
CA THR A 405 4.44 15.17 23.84
C THR A 405 4.58 13.73 24.32
N LEU A 406 5.75 13.12 24.11
CA LEU A 406 6.07 11.80 24.64
C LEU A 406 6.43 11.91 26.13
N ALA A 407 5.93 11.00 26.96
CA ALA A 407 6.32 10.90 28.38
C ALA A 407 7.78 10.42 28.55
N ASP A 408 8.28 10.27 29.79
CA ASP A 408 9.66 9.83 30.02
C ASP A 408 9.86 8.32 30.04
N LYS A 409 8.78 7.56 30.25
CA LYS A 409 8.82 6.11 30.47
C LYS A 409 7.91 5.39 29.49
N GLU A 410 8.38 4.23 29.05
CA GLU A 410 7.60 3.26 28.27
C GLU A 410 6.42 2.73 29.10
N GLY A 411 5.32 2.41 28.42
CA GLY A 411 4.13 1.78 28.98
C GLY A 411 3.60 0.66 28.08
N SER A 412 2.38 0.21 28.37
CA SER A 412 1.69 -0.81 27.59
C SER A 412 0.49 -0.20 26.85
N CYS A 413 0.29 -0.63 25.61
CA CYS A 413 -0.83 -0.20 24.79
C CYS A 413 -2.15 -0.54 25.49
N ARG A 414 -3.02 0.44 25.64
CA ARG A 414 -4.30 0.30 26.33
C ARG A 414 -5.27 -0.68 25.65
N LEU A 415 -5.13 -0.87 24.33
CA LEU A 415 -6.02 -1.74 23.55
C LEU A 415 -5.52 -3.17 23.44
N CYS A 416 -4.20 -3.36 23.39
CA CYS A 416 -3.62 -4.63 22.96
C CYS A 416 -2.40 -5.10 23.78
N GLY A 417 -1.96 -4.27 24.74
CA GLY A 417 -0.89 -4.53 25.70
C GLY A 417 0.52 -4.53 25.13
N GLN A 418 0.69 -4.31 23.84
CA GLN A 418 2.02 -4.19 23.24
C GLN A 418 2.79 -3.02 23.86
N PRO A 419 4.12 -3.14 24.02
CA PRO A 419 4.97 -2.02 24.42
C PRO A 419 4.71 -0.78 23.56
N ALA A 420 4.58 0.40 24.18
CA ALA A 420 4.38 1.65 23.46
C ALA A 420 4.83 2.84 24.32
N TRP A 421 5.03 3.99 23.68
CA TRP A 421 5.37 5.21 24.42
C TRP A 421 4.10 6.00 24.80
N PRO A 422 3.89 6.32 26.08
CA PRO A 422 2.78 7.15 26.52
C PRO A 422 2.90 8.57 25.95
N VAL A 423 1.76 9.17 25.63
CA VAL A 423 1.66 10.53 25.12
C VAL A 423 0.77 11.38 26.01
N LEU A 424 1.18 12.63 26.18
CA LEU A 424 0.40 13.68 26.78
C LEU A 424 -0.24 14.50 25.65
N THR A 425 -1.56 14.62 25.67
CA THR A 425 -2.35 15.40 24.72
C THR A 425 -3.41 16.18 25.48
N SER A 426 -3.82 17.33 24.94
CA SER A 426 -4.79 18.21 25.60
C SER A 426 -6.22 17.67 25.61
N ILE A 427 -6.51 16.63 24.83
CA ILE A 427 -7.85 16.04 24.73
C ILE A 427 -8.15 14.96 25.78
N CYS A 428 -7.15 14.55 26.57
CA CYS A 428 -7.29 13.51 27.59
C CYS A 428 -6.77 13.98 28.95
N THR A 429 -7.43 13.50 30.00
CA THR A 429 -7.10 13.81 31.40
C THR A 429 -5.87 13.07 31.91
N GLU A 430 -5.49 11.97 31.27
CA GLU A 430 -4.37 11.12 31.65
C GLU A 430 -3.49 10.80 30.43
N PRO A 431 -2.22 10.38 30.65
CA PRO A 431 -1.36 9.92 29.55
C PRO A 431 -1.96 8.72 28.79
N LEU A 432 -1.98 8.80 27.47
CA LEU A 432 -2.50 7.77 26.59
C LEU A 432 -1.38 6.91 26.04
N THR A 433 -1.52 5.58 26.05
CA THR A 433 -0.48 4.68 25.54
C THR A 433 -1.05 3.78 24.45
N TYR A 434 -0.60 3.97 23.21
CA TYR A 434 -1.05 3.18 22.06
C TYR A 434 0.11 2.79 21.16
N CYS A 435 0.22 1.50 20.83
CA CYS A 435 1.24 1.01 19.91
C CYS A 435 0.95 1.46 18.47
N GLN A 436 1.98 1.47 17.62
CA GLN A 436 1.87 1.87 16.21
C GLN A 436 0.76 1.09 15.48
N GLN A 437 0.66 -0.22 15.70
CA GLN A 437 -0.30 -1.04 14.97
C GLN A 437 -1.76 -0.69 15.32
N CYS A 438 -2.07 -0.46 16.59
CA CYS A 438 -3.40 0.00 16.98
C CYS A 438 -3.72 1.40 16.44
N LEU A 439 -2.73 2.28 16.31
CA LEU A 439 -2.90 3.60 15.71
C LEU A 439 -3.11 3.52 14.19
N GLU A 440 -2.38 2.64 13.49
CA GLU A 440 -2.60 2.33 12.08
C GLU A 440 -4.01 1.76 11.85
N PHE A 441 -4.45 0.84 12.72
CA PHE A 441 -5.80 0.27 12.66
C PHE A 441 -6.89 1.32 12.87
N ALA A 442 -6.68 2.29 13.75
CA ALA A 442 -7.61 3.40 13.94
C ALA A 442 -7.55 4.42 12.79
N GLY A 443 -6.37 4.69 12.23
CA GLY A 443 -6.20 5.62 11.12
C GLY A 443 -6.83 5.10 9.83
N ASP A 444 -6.51 3.86 9.46
CA ASP A 444 -6.87 3.29 8.16
C ASP A 444 -8.19 2.49 8.21
N GLY A 445 -8.57 2.01 9.40
CA GLY A 445 -9.59 0.97 9.58
C GLY A 445 -9.10 -0.41 9.16
N VAL A 446 -9.68 -1.46 9.76
CA VAL A 446 -9.27 -2.85 9.51
C VAL A 446 -10.41 -3.65 8.91
N PHE A 447 -11.60 -3.56 9.50
CA PHE A 447 -12.71 -4.42 9.15
C PHE A 447 -13.58 -3.79 8.05
N ALA A 448 -14.03 -4.64 7.13
CA ALA A 448 -14.78 -4.22 5.95
C ALA A 448 -16.19 -4.83 5.94
N ASN A 449 -17.03 -4.43 6.90
CA ASN A 449 -18.44 -4.77 6.93
C ASN A 449 -19.28 -3.49 6.99
N ARG A 450 -20.17 -3.28 6.02
CA ARG A 450 -20.89 -2.02 5.84
C ARG A 450 -21.81 -1.68 7.03
N SER A 451 -22.61 -2.64 7.50
CA SER A 451 -23.55 -2.41 8.60
C SER A 451 -22.83 -2.17 9.93
N ARG A 452 -21.72 -2.87 10.17
CA ARG A 452 -20.87 -2.61 11.35
C ARG A 452 -20.17 -1.25 11.25
N ALA A 453 -19.68 -0.89 10.07
CA ALA A 453 -19.09 0.42 9.83
C ALA A 453 -20.14 1.55 10.01
N ALA A 454 -21.39 1.35 9.61
CA ALA A 454 -22.48 2.30 9.83
C ALA A 454 -22.84 2.42 11.32
N ALA A 455 -22.93 1.30 12.05
CA ALA A 455 -23.14 1.32 13.49
C ALA A 455 -21.99 2.02 14.23
N ALA A 456 -20.74 1.76 13.82
CA ALA A 456 -19.58 2.44 14.35
C ALA A 456 -19.63 3.95 14.07
N LEU A 457 -20.00 4.33 12.85
CA LEU A 457 -20.12 5.72 12.43
C LEU A 457 -21.18 6.46 13.23
N LYS A 458 -22.32 5.83 13.50
CA LYS A 458 -23.37 6.38 14.37
C LYS A 458 -22.84 6.67 15.78
N LEU A 459 -22.14 5.71 16.39
CA LEU A 459 -21.56 5.92 17.73
C LEU A 459 -20.45 6.97 17.74
N ILE A 460 -19.62 7.06 16.70
CA ILE A 460 -18.64 8.15 16.57
C ILE A 460 -19.38 9.48 16.45
N ALA A 461 -20.47 9.54 15.67
CA ALA A 461 -21.25 10.75 15.51
C ALA A 461 -21.83 11.24 16.85
N GLU A 462 -22.33 10.33 17.68
CA GLU A 462 -22.80 10.65 19.03
C GLU A 462 -21.68 11.21 19.92
N LEU A 463 -20.48 10.59 19.86
CA LEU A 463 -19.37 10.88 20.77
C LEU A 463 -18.53 12.11 20.37
N GLU A 464 -18.35 12.35 19.08
CA GLU A 464 -17.49 13.42 18.54
C GLU A 464 -18.28 14.46 17.75
N PHE A 465 -19.43 14.09 17.18
CA PHE A 465 -20.15 14.90 16.19
C PHE A 465 -21.56 15.35 16.56
N SER A 466 -22.02 15.16 17.80
CA SER A 466 -23.37 15.55 18.23
C SER A 466 -24.48 15.04 17.29
N ASP A 467 -24.33 13.80 16.80
CA ASP A 467 -25.25 13.16 15.84
C ASP A 467 -25.34 13.82 14.45
N GLU A 468 -24.46 14.76 14.12
CA GLU A 468 -24.41 15.36 12.79
C GLU A 468 -23.62 14.50 11.79
N PRO A 469 -23.95 14.57 10.48
CA PRO A 469 -23.15 13.95 9.42
C PRO A 469 -21.76 14.59 9.30
N MET A 470 -20.77 13.77 8.95
CA MET A 470 -19.35 14.12 8.86
C MET A 470 -18.76 13.70 7.53
N LEU A 471 -17.55 14.18 7.22
CA LEU A 471 -16.71 13.74 6.11
C LEU A 471 -15.84 12.56 6.53
N GLU A 472 -15.52 11.68 5.57
CA GLU A 472 -14.63 10.54 5.84
C GLU A 472 -13.25 10.97 6.37
N GLY A 473 -12.66 12.01 5.75
CA GLY A 473 -11.36 12.55 6.15
C GLY A 473 -11.36 13.17 7.56
N GLN A 474 -12.53 13.48 8.13
CA GLN A 474 -12.59 13.94 9.52
C GLN A 474 -12.24 12.80 10.48
N LEU A 475 -12.42 11.53 10.14
CA LEU A 475 -12.07 10.43 11.05
C LEU A 475 -10.56 10.18 11.18
N GLU A 476 -9.71 10.89 10.43
CA GLU A 476 -8.25 10.86 10.60
C GLU A 476 -7.79 11.40 11.97
N THR A 477 -8.66 12.12 12.67
CA THR A 477 -8.38 12.77 13.96
C THR A 477 -9.49 12.46 14.95
N VAL A 478 -9.12 12.42 16.23
CA VAL A 478 -10.07 12.31 17.35
C VAL A 478 -10.50 13.71 17.76
N HIS A 479 -11.78 14.01 17.62
CA HIS A 479 -12.31 15.36 17.86
C HIS A 479 -12.92 15.49 19.24
N ILE A 480 -12.14 16.07 20.16
CA ILE A 480 -12.55 16.31 21.54
C ILE A 480 -12.14 17.74 21.91
N ASP A 481 -13.03 18.46 22.60
CA ASP A 481 -12.74 19.81 23.09
C ASP A 481 -11.63 19.75 24.16
N PRO A 482 -10.45 20.36 23.92
CA PRO A 482 -9.36 20.38 24.90
C PRO A 482 -9.72 21.05 26.24
N ARG A 483 -10.78 21.86 26.28
CA ARG A 483 -11.30 22.47 27.52
C ARG A 483 -12.14 21.50 28.34
N LEU A 484 -12.59 20.41 27.73
CA LEU A 484 -13.37 19.32 28.33
C LEU A 484 -12.72 17.97 28.00
N PRO A 485 -11.48 17.75 28.46
CA PRO A 485 -10.74 16.53 28.16
C PRO A 485 -11.49 15.29 28.66
N GLN A 486 -11.36 14.19 27.92
CA GLN A 486 -12.04 12.95 28.26
C GLN A 486 -11.16 12.01 29.10
N GLN A 487 -11.81 11.01 29.71
CA GLN A 487 -11.11 9.90 30.35
C GLN A 487 -10.54 8.94 29.29
N PRO A 488 -9.45 8.21 29.59
CA PRO A 488 -8.81 7.31 28.63
C PRO A 488 -9.75 6.28 27.98
N ASP A 489 -10.71 5.75 28.74
CA ASP A 489 -11.66 4.73 28.25
C ASP A 489 -12.56 5.26 27.11
N ALA A 490 -12.87 6.55 27.11
CA ALA A 490 -13.59 7.19 26.02
C ALA A 490 -12.74 7.24 24.74
N ILE A 491 -11.44 7.51 24.88
CA ILE A 491 -10.50 7.50 23.75
C ILE A 491 -10.32 6.08 23.22
N ASP A 492 -10.19 5.09 24.12
CA ASP A 492 -10.09 3.68 23.76
C ASP A 492 -11.29 3.25 22.89
N LYS A 493 -12.51 3.64 23.31
CA LYS A 493 -13.74 3.40 22.56
C LYS A 493 -13.72 4.04 21.17
N LEU A 494 -13.28 5.30 21.07
CA LEU A 494 -13.21 6.03 19.79
C LEU A 494 -12.20 5.43 18.81
N LEU A 495 -11.07 4.92 19.29
CA LEU A 495 -10.10 4.21 18.45
C LEU A 495 -10.63 2.86 17.98
N LEU A 496 -11.25 2.08 18.89
CA LEU A 496 -11.86 0.80 18.54
C LEU A 496 -12.98 0.97 17.50
N LEU A 497 -13.87 1.95 17.66
CA LEU A 497 -14.91 2.23 16.66
C LEU A 497 -14.32 2.49 15.26
N ARG A 498 -13.19 3.20 15.18
CA ARG A 498 -12.50 3.44 13.90
C ARG A 498 -11.95 2.17 13.25
N PHE A 499 -11.63 1.11 14.02
CA PHE A 499 -11.20 -0.17 13.44
C PHE A 499 -12.29 -0.76 12.53
N ALA A 500 -13.56 -0.52 12.85
CA ALA A 500 -14.71 -1.06 12.11
C ALA A 500 -14.94 -0.37 10.75
N ILE A 501 -14.31 0.77 10.49
CA ILE A 501 -14.57 1.62 9.33
C ILE A 501 -13.34 1.62 8.42
N LYS A 502 -13.25 0.69 7.45
CA LYS A 502 -12.17 0.71 6.46
C LYS A 502 -12.29 1.94 5.53
N ARG A 503 -11.31 2.86 5.57
CA ARG A 503 -11.32 4.08 4.75
C ARG A 503 -11.29 3.75 3.24
N GLY A 504 -12.03 4.52 2.44
CA GLY A 504 -12.15 4.38 0.99
C GLY A 504 -12.90 3.12 0.52
N LYS A 505 -13.42 2.30 1.44
CA LYS A 505 -14.03 1.00 1.10
C LYS A 505 -15.48 1.11 0.64
N PHE A 506 -16.27 1.97 1.28
CA PHE A 506 -17.69 2.13 1.02
C PHE A 506 -17.98 3.56 0.56
N PRO A 507 -18.96 3.78 -0.35
CA PRO A 507 -19.40 5.13 -0.65
C PRO A 507 -19.90 5.83 0.61
N TRP A 508 -19.23 6.91 0.99
CA TRP A 508 -19.42 7.55 2.29
C TRP A 508 -20.87 7.98 2.55
N THR A 509 -21.57 8.46 1.53
CA THR A 509 -22.99 8.85 1.62
C THR A 509 -23.89 7.68 1.98
N LEU A 510 -23.65 6.48 1.45
CA LEU A 510 -24.43 5.29 1.81
C LEU A 510 -24.18 4.89 3.26
N LEU A 511 -22.96 5.11 3.76
CA LEU A 511 -22.62 4.80 5.15
C LEU A 511 -23.33 5.77 6.12
N LEU A 512 -23.41 7.06 5.77
CA LEU A 512 -24.17 8.06 6.53
C LEU A 512 -25.68 7.75 6.54
N GLU A 513 -26.24 7.34 5.41
CA GLU A 513 -27.65 6.93 5.30
C GLU A 513 -27.94 5.69 6.18
N GLU A 514 -27.11 4.65 6.08
CA GLU A 514 -27.25 3.44 6.89
C GLU A 514 -27.03 3.70 8.39
N ALA A 515 -26.19 4.67 8.74
CA ALA A 515 -25.98 5.12 10.12
C ALA A 515 -27.15 5.97 10.64
N GLY A 516 -28.11 6.36 9.81
CA GLY A 516 -29.21 7.25 10.18
C GLY A 516 -28.77 8.70 10.43
N LEU A 517 -27.61 9.09 9.89
CA LEU A 517 -27.06 10.45 9.96
C LEU A 517 -27.45 11.29 8.74
N ALA A 518 -28.16 10.66 7.81
CA ALA A 518 -28.66 11.23 6.58
C ALA A 518 -30.02 10.63 6.23
N ASP A 519 -31.00 11.47 5.91
CA ASP A 519 -32.26 11.00 5.34
C ASP A 519 -32.03 10.45 3.92
N ALA A 520 -32.87 9.51 3.49
CA ALA A 520 -32.93 9.03 2.11
C ALA A 520 -33.24 10.21 1.17
N GLY A 521 -32.19 10.89 0.68
CA GLY A 521 -32.36 12.22 0.11
C GLY A 521 -31.16 13.15 0.13
N LEU A 522 -29.99 12.73 0.67
CA LEU A 522 -28.73 13.50 0.47
C LEU A 522 -28.36 13.68 -1.02
N ARG A 523 -29.03 13.01 -1.95
CA ARG A 523 -29.03 13.34 -3.37
C ARG A 523 -30.40 13.81 -3.84
N LEU A 524 -30.54 15.11 -4.06
CA LEU A 524 -31.46 15.58 -5.10
C LEU A 524 -30.77 15.42 -6.46
N SER A 525 -31.54 15.40 -7.54
CA SER A 525 -31.05 15.33 -8.93
C SER A 525 -30.07 16.45 -9.31
N ARG A 526 -29.88 17.44 -8.42
CA ARG A 526 -28.75 18.39 -8.37
C ARG A 526 -28.37 18.70 -6.91
N GLY A 527 -27.29 18.11 -6.40
CA GLY A 527 -26.62 18.54 -5.15
C GLY A 527 -27.15 17.94 -3.84
N THR A 528 -26.34 18.10 -2.78
CA THR A 528 -26.57 17.62 -1.41
C THR A 528 -27.05 18.80 -0.55
N LEU A 529 -28.32 18.86 -0.14
CA LEU A 529 -28.82 20.01 0.63
C LEU A 529 -28.68 19.75 2.14
N ILE A 530 -27.72 20.40 2.79
CA ILE A 530 -27.45 20.27 4.24
C ILE A 530 -27.39 21.66 4.88
N ARG A 531 -27.74 21.81 6.15
CA ARG A 531 -27.59 23.07 6.89
C ARG A 531 -26.28 23.11 7.68
N ALA A 532 -25.59 24.23 7.66
CA ALA A 532 -24.47 24.55 8.55
C ALA A 532 -24.96 25.04 9.93
N ARG A 533 -24.05 25.14 10.90
CA ARG A 533 -24.33 25.50 12.30
C ARG A 533 -24.91 26.90 12.49
N ASP A 534 -24.55 27.83 11.62
CA ASP A 534 -25.13 29.18 11.53
C ASP A 534 -26.52 29.22 10.87
N GLY A 535 -27.04 28.07 10.41
CA GLY A 535 -28.32 27.94 9.74
C GLY A 535 -28.26 28.09 8.21
N HIS A 536 -27.09 28.40 7.64
CA HIS A 536 -26.88 28.53 6.21
C HIS A 536 -27.17 27.20 5.46
N ARG A 537 -27.71 27.31 4.24
CA ARG A 537 -27.99 26.14 3.38
C ARG A 537 -26.79 25.85 2.48
N CYS A 538 -26.20 24.67 2.60
CA CYS A 538 -25.09 24.16 1.81
C CYS A 538 -25.56 23.17 0.75
N LEU A 539 -24.89 23.20 -0.41
CA LEU A 539 -25.12 22.33 -1.56
C LEU A 539 -24.11 21.17 -1.63
N SER A 540 -23.11 21.19 -0.74
CA SER A 540 -22.12 20.14 -0.56
C SER A 540 -21.68 20.03 0.91
N MET A 541 -21.11 18.88 1.25
CA MET A 541 -20.54 18.62 2.58
C MET A 541 -19.28 19.49 2.82
N GLY A 542 -18.51 19.79 1.77
CA GLY A 542 -17.38 20.70 1.83
C GLY A 542 -17.80 22.13 2.16
N GLU A 543 -18.89 22.62 1.56
CA GLU A 543 -19.45 23.92 1.91
C GLU A 543 -19.92 23.97 3.37
N LYS A 544 -20.54 22.92 3.88
CA LYS A 544 -20.89 22.82 5.31
C LYS A 544 -19.65 22.94 6.18
N ALA A 545 -18.58 22.21 5.86
CA ALA A 545 -17.34 22.25 6.64
C ALA A 545 -16.73 23.66 6.72
N VAL A 546 -16.69 24.40 5.60
CA VAL A 546 -16.19 25.78 5.56
C VAL A 546 -17.09 26.74 6.35
N CYS A 547 -18.41 26.63 6.18
CA CYS A 547 -19.38 27.47 6.88
C CYS A 547 -19.34 27.26 8.41
N ASP A 548 -19.30 25.99 8.84
CA ASP A 548 -19.16 25.62 10.25
C ASP A 548 -17.87 26.16 10.86
N PHE A 549 -16.76 26.11 10.11
CA PHE A 549 -15.48 26.70 10.53
C PHE A 549 -15.61 28.20 10.78
N MET A 550 -16.08 28.95 9.79
CA MET A 550 -16.19 30.40 9.90
C MET A 550 -17.09 30.78 11.08
N HIS A 551 -18.24 30.12 11.23
CA HIS A 551 -19.14 30.34 12.36
C HIS A 551 -18.46 30.04 13.71
N GLN A 552 -17.78 28.90 13.83
CA GLN A 552 -17.11 28.47 15.06
C GLN A 552 -16.06 29.48 15.54
N PHE A 553 -15.32 30.11 14.62
CA PHE A 553 -14.28 31.08 14.95
C PHE A 553 -14.76 32.54 14.95
N GLY A 554 -16.08 32.77 14.80
CA GLY A 554 -16.65 34.11 14.78
C GLY A 554 -16.24 34.93 13.56
N ILE A 555 -15.87 34.28 12.45
CA ILE A 555 -15.60 34.93 11.18
C ILE A 555 -16.94 35.27 10.55
N GLU A 556 -17.30 36.54 10.55
CA GLU A 556 -18.51 37.03 9.88
C GLU A 556 -18.43 36.81 8.37
N HIS A 557 -19.45 36.15 7.82
CA HIS A 557 -19.52 35.78 6.42
C HIS A 557 -20.95 35.73 5.92
N GLU A 558 -21.14 36.08 4.65
CA GLU A 558 -22.41 35.94 3.91
C GLU A 558 -22.26 34.93 2.79
N ARG A 559 -23.36 34.25 2.45
CA ARG A 559 -23.39 33.22 1.41
C ARG A 559 -23.93 33.71 0.08
N GLU A 560 -23.38 33.12 -0.98
CA GLU A 560 -23.75 33.39 -2.37
C GLU A 560 -23.76 34.89 -2.75
N PRO A 561 -22.75 35.69 -2.34
CA PRO A 561 -22.67 37.10 -2.71
C PRO A 561 -22.43 37.25 -4.22
N THR A 562 -22.97 38.31 -4.81
CA THR A 562 -22.74 38.61 -6.23
C THR A 562 -21.38 39.28 -6.44
N TYR A 563 -20.63 38.82 -7.45
CA TYR A 563 -19.50 39.56 -7.97
C TYR A 563 -19.95 40.89 -8.60
N PRO A 564 -19.13 41.95 -8.55
CA PRO A 564 -19.35 43.19 -9.27
C PRO A 564 -19.59 42.97 -10.77
N MET A 565 -20.32 43.90 -11.40
CA MET A 565 -20.49 43.88 -12.85
C MET A 565 -19.16 44.11 -13.56
N ASP A 566 -18.87 43.28 -14.55
CA ASP A 566 -17.74 43.47 -15.47
C ASP A 566 -18.23 43.37 -16.91
N PRO A 567 -17.94 44.34 -17.80
CA PRO A 567 -18.46 44.35 -19.16
C PRO A 567 -18.15 43.11 -20.01
N VAL A 568 -17.11 42.35 -19.65
CA VAL A 568 -16.63 41.19 -20.41
C VAL A 568 -16.94 39.89 -19.67
N LEU A 569 -16.58 39.79 -18.39
CA LEU A 569 -16.58 38.54 -17.64
C LEU A 569 -17.85 38.33 -16.78
N ASN A 570 -18.55 39.41 -16.44
CA ASN A 570 -19.81 39.39 -15.66
C ASN A 570 -20.77 40.53 -16.07
N PRO A 571 -21.19 40.60 -17.35
CA PRO A 571 -21.90 41.77 -17.89
C PRO A 571 -23.29 41.97 -17.27
N LEU A 572 -23.85 40.91 -16.66
CA LEU A 572 -25.17 40.94 -16.04
C LEU A 572 -25.11 40.95 -14.50
N GLY A 573 -23.92 40.96 -13.89
CA GLY A 573 -23.76 40.95 -12.43
C GLY A 573 -24.27 39.69 -11.73
N ARG A 574 -24.41 38.56 -12.45
CA ARG A 574 -25.06 37.34 -11.95
C ARG A 574 -24.10 36.30 -11.40
N ARG A 575 -22.79 36.45 -11.61
CA ARG A 575 -21.81 35.54 -11.02
C ARG A 575 -21.84 35.69 -9.50
N ARG A 576 -21.80 34.56 -8.81
CA ARG A 576 -21.74 34.51 -7.35
C ARG A 576 -20.48 33.78 -6.89
N ALA A 577 -19.94 34.22 -5.76
CA ALA A 577 -19.01 33.41 -5.01
C ALA A 577 -19.74 32.52 -4.00
N ASP A 578 -19.01 31.66 -3.31
CA ASP A 578 -19.60 30.84 -2.27
C ASP A 578 -19.78 31.66 -0.98
N TRP A 579 -18.78 32.48 -0.61
CA TRP A 579 -18.87 33.41 0.52
C TRP A 579 -18.21 34.77 0.26
N ILE A 580 -18.58 35.77 1.07
CA ILE A 580 -17.87 37.04 1.27
C ILE A 580 -17.68 37.25 2.77
N LEU A 581 -16.48 37.67 3.16
CA LEU A 581 -16.14 38.01 4.55
C LEU A 581 -16.45 39.48 4.83
N ALA A 582 -16.53 39.87 6.11
CA ALA A 582 -16.88 41.23 6.52
C ALA A 582 -15.97 42.34 5.95
N ASP A 583 -14.72 42.03 5.60
CA ASP A 583 -13.77 42.97 4.99
C ASP A 583 -13.89 43.09 3.46
N GLY A 584 -14.83 42.37 2.85
CA GLY A 584 -15.06 42.33 1.41
C GLY A 584 -14.27 41.25 0.67
N THR A 585 -13.53 40.38 1.37
CA THR A 585 -12.81 39.26 0.76
C THR A 585 -13.77 38.17 0.30
N PHE A 586 -13.65 37.76 -0.96
CA PHE A 586 -14.42 36.66 -1.54
C PHE A 586 -13.78 35.31 -1.25
N VAL A 587 -14.59 34.26 -1.08
CA VAL A 587 -14.12 32.88 -0.85
C VAL A 587 -14.83 31.93 -1.80
N GLU A 588 -14.06 31.03 -2.42
CA GLU A 588 -14.57 29.99 -3.33
C GLU A 588 -14.07 28.60 -2.90
N LEU A 589 -14.97 27.60 -2.91
CA LEU A 589 -14.64 26.19 -2.72
C LEU A 589 -14.81 25.43 -4.05
N TRP A 590 -13.69 25.13 -4.69
CA TRP A 590 -13.65 24.49 -5.99
C TRP A 590 -13.81 22.97 -5.91
N GLY A 591 -14.99 22.46 -6.27
CA GLY A 591 -15.33 21.04 -6.14
C GLY A 591 -14.74 20.10 -7.21
N LEU A 592 -14.31 20.56 -8.40
CA LEU A 592 -13.91 19.67 -9.52
C LEU A 592 -12.90 20.32 -10.53
N PRO A 593 -11.64 20.59 -10.15
CA PRO A 593 -10.69 21.34 -10.99
C PRO A 593 -10.27 20.63 -12.29
N ASN A 594 -10.42 19.30 -12.38
CA ASN A 594 -9.95 18.50 -13.53
C ASN A 594 -10.93 18.43 -14.72
N ASN A 595 -12.10 19.07 -14.62
CA ASN A 595 -13.05 19.15 -15.73
C ASN A 595 -12.76 20.43 -16.56
N PRO A 596 -12.47 20.33 -17.87
CA PRO A 596 -12.10 21.48 -18.71
C PRO A 596 -13.14 22.63 -18.71
N ALA A 597 -14.43 22.29 -18.68
CA ALA A 597 -15.51 23.29 -18.65
C ALA A 597 -15.64 23.96 -17.27
N TYR A 598 -15.22 23.30 -16.20
CA TYR A 598 -15.18 23.85 -14.85
C TYR A 598 -13.93 24.72 -14.65
N ALA A 599 -12.77 24.28 -15.14
CA ALA A 599 -11.53 25.03 -15.12
C ALA A 599 -11.66 26.39 -15.85
N ALA A 600 -12.39 26.44 -16.97
CA ALA A 600 -12.71 27.69 -17.66
C ALA A 600 -13.49 28.67 -16.76
N LYS A 601 -14.49 28.20 -16.02
CA LYS A 601 -15.28 29.04 -15.10
C LYS A 601 -14.47 29.54 -13.90
N MET A 602 -13.58 28.70 -13.37
CA MET A 602 -12.63 29.10 -12.32
C MET A 602 -11.72 30.21 -12.82
N GLN A 603 -11.12 30.05 -14.02
CA GLN A 603 -10.26 31.06 -14.63
C GLN A 603 -10.99 32.39 -14.87
N GLU A 604 -12.23 32.34 -15.38
CA GLU A 604 -13.05 33.55 -15.55
C GLU A 604 -13.32 34.27 -14.23
N LYS A 605 -13.55 33.54 -13.13
CA LYS A 605 -13.76 34.13 -11.80
C LYS A 605 -12.47 34.73 -11.22
N ARG A 606 -11.31 34.08 -11.42
CA ARG A 606 -10.00 34.63 -11.06
C ARG A 606 -9.71 35.92 -11.81
N GLN A 607 -9.88 35.92 -13.12
CA GLN A 607 -9.69 37.12 -13.96
C GLN A 607 -10.66 38.23 -13.59
N LEU A 608 -11.89 37.90 -13.21
CA LEU A 608 -12.87 38.86 -12.73
C LEU A 608 -12.43 39.49 -11.40
N ALA A 609 -11.96 38.69 -10.44
CA ALA A 609 -11.44 39.18 -9.18
C ALA A 609 -10.22 40.09 -9.38
N GLU A 610 -9.27 39.67 -10.21
CA GLU A 610 -8.06 40.45 -10.54
C GLU A 610 -8.40 41.78 -11.20
N ARG A 611 -9.27 41.79 -12.22
CA ARG A 611 -9.68 43.02 -12.92
C ARG A 611 -10.40 44.02 -12.04
N GLN A 612 -11.13 43.52 -11.04
CA GLN A 612 -11.94 44.33 -10.13
C GLN A 612 -11.21 44.64 -8.82
N GLY A 613 -9.95 44.21 -8.67
CA GLY A 613 -9.14 44.44 -7.47
C GLY A 613 -9.70 43.75 -6.21
N LEU A 614 -10.39 42.62 -6.35
CA LEU A 614 -11.01 41.89 -5.25
C LEU A 614 -10.02 40.92 -4.61
N ALA A 615 -10.00 40.86 -3.28
CA ALA A 615 -9.32 39.80 -2.55
C ALA A 615 -10.11 38.48 -2.70
N LEU A 616 -9.42 37.40 -3.06
CA LEU A 616 -10.02 36.08 -3.31
C LEU A 616 -9.25 34.99 -2.57
N VAL A 617 -9.93 34.27 -1.68
CA VAL A 617 -9.46 33.04 -1.05
C VAL A 617 -9.98 31.85 -1.85
N GLU A 618 -9.05 31.03 -2.34
CA GLU A 618 -9.38 29.85 -3.14
C GLU A 618 -9.15 28.58 -2.33
N LEU A 619 -10.21 27.80 -2.18
CA LEU A 619 -10.19 26.52 -1.47
C LEU A 619 -10.52 25.38 -2.43
N THR A 620 -9.97 24.22 -2.15
CA THR A 620 -10.31 22.94 -2.77
C THR A 620 -10.63 21.92 -1.67
N GLU A 621 -11.10 20.73 -2.04
CA GLU A 621 -11.31 19.64 -1.07
C GLU A 621 -10.03 19.31 -0.27
N ARG A 622 -8.85 19.55 -0.83
CA ARG A 622 -7.55 19.30 -0.17
C ARG A 622 -7.24 20.30 0.94
N ASP A 623 -7.87 21.47 0.90
CA ASP A 623 -7.63 22.55 1.86
C ASP A 623 -8.54 22.44 3.08
N LEU A 624 -9.59 21.61 3.01
CA LEU A 624 -10.55 21.39 4.11
C LEU A 624 -9.86 20.95 5.42
N PRO A 625 -8.85 20.06 5.44
CA PRO A 625 -8.15 19.72 6.69
C PRO A 625 -7.28 20.85 7.27
N THR A 626 -7.07 21.95 6.53
CA THR A 626 -6.13 23.02 6.86
C THR A 626 -6.77 24.42 6.80
N LEU A 627 -8.09 24.53 6.95
CA LEU A 627 -8.79 25.84 6.90
C LEU A 627 -8.20 26.93 7.81
N PRO A 628 -7.63 26.67 9.01
CA PRO A 628 -6.99 27.72 9.79
C PRO A 628 -5.81 28.39 9.11
N LEU A 629 -5.07 27.66 8.28
CA LEU A 629 -3.97 28.26 7.52
C LEU A 629 -4.55 29.18 6.44
N ALA A 630 -5.61 28.75 5.76
CA ALA A 630 -6.28 29.55 4.75
C ALA A 630 -6.94 30.82 5.32
N PHE A 631 -7.50 30.72 6.54
CA PHE A 631 -8.20 31.82 7.22
C PHE A 631 -7.38 32.51 8.31
N ALA A 632 -6.08 32.25 8.40
CA ALA A 632 -5.21 32.81 9.43
C ALA A 632 -5.36 34.34 9.63
N PRO A 633 -5.54 35.17 8.58
CA PRO A 633 -5.73 36.61 8.75
C PRO A 633 -7.01 37.02 9.51
N TRP A 634 -8.03 36.18 9.53
CA TRP A 634 -9.35 36.47 10.12
C TRP A 634 -9.58 35.77 11.47
N LEU A 635 -8.58 35.04 11.98
CA LEU A 635 -8.68 34.41 13.29
C LEU A 635 -8.48 35.45 14.42
N PRO A 636 -9.22 35.35 15.54
CA PRO A 636 -9.00 36.21 16.70
C PRO A 636 -7.56 36.13 17.22
N ALA A 637 -6.96 37.25 17.63
CA ALA A 637 -5.57 37.33 18.11
C ALA A 637 -5.26 36.47 19.36
N SER A 638 -6.30 36.00 20.07
CA SER A 638 -6.22 35.06 21.20
C SER A 638 -6.24 33.59 20.79
N THR A 639 -6.32 33.28 19.49
CA THR A 639 -6.28 31.92 18.96
C THR A 639 -4.80 31.49 18.89
N PRO A 640 -4.29 30.63 19.79
CA PRO A 640 -2.92 30.16 19.69
C PRO A 640 -2.76 29.45 18.35
N GLY A 641 -1.71 29.77 17.60
CA GLY A 641 -1.47 29.35 16.21
C GLY A 641 -2.09 28.01 15.85
N ALA A 642 -3.36 28.04 15.44
CA ALA A 642 -4.19 26.85 15.32
C ALA A 642 -3.86 26.14 14.01
N THR A 643 -2.66 25.59 13.90
CA THR A 643 -2.24 24.73 12.78
C THR A 643 -2.96 23.38 12.79
N THR A 644 -3.87 23.16 13.73
CA THR A 644 -4.67 21.94 13.87
C THR A 644 -6.15 22.27 14.11
N TRP A 645 -6.85 22.73 13.07
CA TRP A 645 -8.31 22.53 13.03
C TRP A 645 -8.58 21.26 12.27
N LYS A 646 -9.11 20.30 12.99
CA LYS A 646 -9.95 19.27 12.44
C LYS A 646 -11.22 19.29 13.31
N TRP A 647 -12.36 19.26 12.64
CA TRP A 647 -13.70 19.59 13.14
C TRP A 647 -14.04 19.06 14.55
N SER A 648 -14.12 19.91 15.58
CA SER A 648 -15.29 20.15 16.47
C SER A 648 -14.85 20.88 17.75
N PRO A 649 -15.59 21.92 18.14
CA PRO A 649 -16.42 21.71 19.31
C PRO A 649 -17.82 22.31 19.09
N ILE A 650 -18.85 21.60 19.56
CA ILE A 650 -19.92 22.31 20.25
C ILE A 650 -19.65 22.12 21.73
N ILE A 651 -19.44 23.26 22.39
CA ILE A 651 -19.63 23.47 23.81
C ILE A 651 -21.06 23.05 24.10
N LYS A 652 -21.26 21.97 24.88
CA LYS A 652 -22.60 21.55 25.32
C LYS A 652 -23.42 22.77 25.72
N SER A 653 -24.46 23.12 24.97
CA SER A 653 -25.52 23.96 25.49
C SER A 653 -26.49 23.09 26.29
N VAL A 654 -26.86 23.59 27.47
CA VAL A 654 -27.75 22.96 28.45
C VAL A 654 -29.09 22.60 27.77
N PRO A 655 -29.71 21.43 28.08
CA PRO A 655 -30.90 20.97 27.40
C PRO A 655 -32.09 21.92 27.59
N VAL A 656 -32.79 22.22 26.49
CA VAL A 656 -34.17 22.70 26.53
C VAL A 656 -35.08 21.50 26.24
N THR A 657 -36.08 21.32 27.10
CA THR A 657 -37.01 20.19 27.19
C THR A 657 -37.63 19.81 25.83
N PRO A 658 -37.71 18.52 25.46
CA PRO A 658 -38.32 18.11 24.19
C PRO A 658 -39.85 18.22 24.26
N MET A 659 -40.46 18.71 23.18
CA MET A 659 -41.88 18.54 22.91
C MET A 659 -42.05 17.22 22.13
N GLU A 660 -42.84 16.31 22.68
CA GLU A 660 -43.04 14.95 22.17
C GLU A 660 -43.60 14.93 20.74
N SER A 661 -43.08 14.04 19.90
CA SER A 661 -43.76 13.60 18.68
C SER A 661 -44.01 12.09 18.77
N HIS A 662 -45.28 11.73 18.85
CA HIS A 662 -45.76 10.36 18.80
C HIS A 662 -45.41 9.72 17.46
N ARG A 663 -44.75 8.56 17.50
CA ARG A 663 -44.66 7.61 16.39
C ARG A 663 -45.44 6.37 16.76
N ASP A 664 -46.68 6.28 16.27
CA ASP A 664 -47.38 5.00 16.18
C ASP A 664 -47.36 4.54 14.73
N GLY A 665 -46.47 3.58 14.45
CA GLY A 665 -46.52 2.78 13.23
C GLY A 665 -47.49 1.62 13.43
N ASN A 666 -48.44 1.43 12.51
CA ASN A 666 -49.25 0.23 12.46
C ASN A 666 -49.12 -0.51 11.13
N ALA A 667 -49.16 -1.84 11.23
CA ALA A 667 -48.63 -2.84 10.32
C ALA A 667 -49.51 -3.15 9.08
N LEU A 668 -49.79 -2.16 8.22
CA LEU A 668 -50.60 -2.38 7.01
C LEU A 668 -50.06 -1.78 5.69
N GLY A 669 -48.75 -1.47 5.60
CA GLY A 669 -48.08 -1.30 4.30
C GLY A 669 -48.73 -0.30 3.33
N LEU A 670 -49.41 0.73 3.85
CA LEU A 670 -49.94 1.84 3.06
C LEU A 670 -49.05 3.05 3.30
N ASN A 671 -48.42 3.53 2.23
CA ASN A 671 -47.37 4.55 2.26
C ASN A 671 -47.97 5.96 2.54
N THR A 672 -48.26 6.26 3.81
CA THR A 672 -48.89 7.51 4.29
C THR A 672 -48.12 8.77 3.91
N PHE A 673 -46.80 8.66 3.76
CA PHE A 673 -45.92 9.75 3.35
C PHE A 673 -46.28 10.32 1.96
N ASN A 674 -46.61 9.44 0.99
CA ASN A 674 -46.99 9.89 -0.36
C ASN A 674 -48.38 10.56 -0.38
N SER A 675 -49.31 10.14 0.49
CA SER A 675 -50.60 10.82 0.63
C SER A 675 -50.48 12.18 1.32
N ASP A 676 -49.57 12.33 2.26
CA ASP A 676 -49.37 13.57 3.01
C ASP A 676 -48.68 14.64 2.16
N VAL A 677 -47.61 14.30 1.43
CA VAL A 677 -46.94 15.18 0.45
C VAL A 677 -47.92 15.60 -0.66
N ARG A 678 -48.81 14.70 -1.07
CA ARG A 678 -49.85 14.98 -2.07
C ARG A 678 -50.90 15.95 -1.55
N ARG A 679 -51.41 15.75 -0.34
CA ARG A 679 -52.39 16.63 0.30
C ARG A 679 -51.81 18.03 0.47
N GLU A 680 -50.56 18.13 0.90
CA GLU A 680 -49.83 19.41 1.04
C GLU A 680 -49.72 20.15 -0.31
N ARG A 681 -49.49 19.43 -1.42
CA ARG A 681 -49.40 20.05 -2.74
C ARG A 681 -50.75 20.53 -3.27
N ILE A 682 -51.83 19.77 -3.07
CA ILE A 682 -53.19 20.21 -3.44
C ILE A 682 -53.57 21.48 -2.67
N GLU A 683 -53.26 21.52 -1.38
CA GLU A 683 -53.49 22.69 -0.52
C GLU A 683 -52.70 23.90 -1.02
N ARG A 684 -51.42 23.73 -1.40
CA ARG A 684 -50.63 24.80 -2.02
C ARG A 684 -51.20 25.28 -3.35
N CYS A 685 -51.71 24.39 -4.20
CA CYS A 685 -52.38 24.77 -5.45
C CYS A 685 -53.64 25.62 -5.17
N ARG A 686 -54.47 25.18 -4.21
CA ARG A 686 -55.67 25.91 -3.78
C ARG A 686 -55.30 27.28 -3.22
N ARG A 687 -54.31 27.35 -2.34
CA ARG A 687 -53.85 28.61 -1.73
C ARG A 687 -53.27 29.56 -2.76
N ALA A 688 -52.50 29.05 -3.74
CA ALA A 688 -51.99 29.87 -4.84
C ALA A 688 -53.14 30.47 -5.67
N TRP A 689 -54.20 29.69 -5.93
CA TRP A 689 -55.39 30.14 -6.64
C TRP A 689 -56.15 31.23 -5.87
N GLU A 690 -56.39 31.02 -4.56
CA GLU A 690 -57.05 32.01 -3.69
C GLU A 690 -56.30 33.34 -3.66
N LEU A 691 -54.96 33.29 -3.55
CA LEU A 691 -54.13 34.50 -3.56
C LEU A 691 -54.17 35.20 -4.93
N GLN A 692 -54.15 34.45 -6.04
CA GLN A 692 -54.29 35.02 -7.38
C GLN A 692 -55.67 35.67 -7.58
N SER A 693 -56.75 35.02 -7.15
CA SER A 693 -58.11 35.57 -7.22
C SER A 693 -58.30 36.80 -6.32
N SER A 694 -57.46 36.95 -5.29
CA SER A 694 -57.43 38.12 -4.39
C SER A 694 -56.55 39.26 -4.90
N GLY A 695 -56.03 39.18 -6.13
CA GLY A 695 -55.28 40.25 -6.80
C GLY A 695 -53.76 40.22 -6.61
N PHE A 696 -53.20 39.20 -5.95
CA PHE A 696 -51.75 39.10 -5.74
C PHE A 696 -51.02 38.79 -7.05
N THR A 697 -49.88 39.45 -7.25
CA THR A 697 -48.96 39.15 -8.35
C THR A 697 -48.26 37.82 -8.11
N ARG A 698 -47.73 37.19 -9.18
CA ARG A 698 -46.98 35.92 -9.06
C ARG A 698 -45.78 36.02 -8.11
N ARG A 699 -45.17 37.21 -7.97
CA ARG A 699 -44.05 37.45 -7.06
C ARG A 699 -44.51 37.44 -5.61
N GLU A 700 -45.61 38.10 -5.31
CA GLU A 700 -46.18 38.13 -3.95
C GLU A 700 -46.74 36.76 -3.54
N ILE A 701 -47.29 35.99 -4.48
CA ILE A 701 -47.68 34.58 -4.23
C ILE A 701 -46.45 33.72 -3.94
N ALA A 702 -45.33 33.95 -4.63
CA ALA A 702 -44.08 33.21 -4.42
C ALA A 702 -43.52 33.46 -3.02
N GLU A 703 -43.53 34.72 -2.58
CA GLU A 703 -43.17 35.14 -1.23
C GLU A 703 -44.12 34.54 -0.17
N ALA A 704 -45.44 34.65 -0.38
CA ALA A 704 -46.44 34.16 0.56
C ALA A 704 -46.44 32.63 0.73
N LEU A 705 -46.04 31.89 -0.29
CA LEU A 705 -45.94 30.42 -0.27
C LEU A 705 -44.52 29.90 -0.03
N ALA A 706 -43.53 30.79 0.13
CA ALA A 706 -42.11 30.46 0.26
C ALA A 706 -41.58 29.54 -0.86
N VAL A 707 -41.97 29.80 -2.12
CA VAL A 707 -41.55 29.05 -3.32
C VAL A 707 -41.00 30.00 -4.39
N SER A 708 -40.36 29.47 -5.44
CA SER A 708 -39.90 30.31 -6.57
C SER A 708 -41.06 30.78 -7.46
N ALA A 709 -40.87 31.87 -8.19
CA ALA A 709 -41.86 32.38 -9.16
C ALA A 709 -42.21 31.35 -10.26
N ASP A 710 -41.25 30.51 -10.66
CA ASP A 710 -41.47 29.41 -11.60
C ASP A 710 -42.39 28.32 -11.01
N ASN A 711 -42.26 28.04 -9.71
CA ASN A 711 -43.14 27.11 -9.01
C ASN A 711 -44.57 27.67 -8.90
N VAL A 712 -44.74 28.99 -8.69
CA VAL A 712 -46.07 29.62 -8.70
C VAL A 712 -46.77 29.45 -10.04
N LYS A 713 -46.05 29.60 -11.15
CA LYS A 713 -46.61 29.36 -12.50
C LYS A 713 -47.13 27.93 -12.65
N ALA A 714 -46.38 26.95 -12.16
CA ALA A 714 -46.80 25.54 -12.18
C ALA A 714 -47.99 25.26 -11.25
N LEU A 715 -47.97 25.81 -10.03
CA LEU A 715 -49.06 25.69 -9.04
C LEU A 715 -50.37 26.27 -9.56
N LEU A 716 -50.34 27.46 -10.17
CA LEU A 716 -51.54 28.09 -10.74
C LEU A 716 -52.07 27.32 -11.96
N ARG A 717 -51.19 26.76 -12.79
CA ARG A 717 -51.58 25.91 -13.93
C ARG A 717 -52.23 24.60 -13.45
N ASP A 718 -51.69 23.99 -12.40
CA ASP A 718 -52.27 22.80 -11.77
C ASP A 718 -53.60 23.15 -11.08
N ALA A 719 -53.68 24.26 -10.35
CA ALA A 719 -54.89 24.70 -9.67
C ALA A 719 -56.06 24.97 -10.63
N LYS A 720 -55.80 25.61 -11.78
CA LYS A 720 -56.80 25.81 -12.85
C LYS A 720 -57.35 24.49 -13.34
N PHE A 721 -56.47 23.54 -13.63
CA PHE A 721 -56.86 22.22 -14.11
C PHE A 721 -57.62 21.42 -13.04
N PHE A 722 -57.25 21.50 -11.76
CA PHE A 722 -57.99 20.81 -10.70
C PHE A 722 -59.36 21.43 -10.41
N ALA A 723 -59.51 22.74 -10.62
CA ALA A 723 -60.78 23.43 -10.45
C ALA A 723 -61.77 23.16 -11.60
N ASP A 724 -61.27 23.07 -12.84
CA ASP A 724 -62.05 22.73 -14.02
C ASP A 724 -61.24 21.88 -15.01
N PRO A 725 -61.22 20.54 -14.83
CA PRO A 725 -60.47 19.65 -15.71
C PRO A 725 -60.92 19.68 -17.18
N ALA A 726 -62.17 20.07 -17.45
CA ALA A 726 -62.72 20.17 -18.82
C ALA A 726 -62.13 21.37 -19.59
N SER A 727 -61.48 22.31 -18.90
CA SER A 727 -60.77 23.43 -19.55
C SER A 727 -59.52 23.01 -20.33
N ASP A 728 -59.03 21.78 -20.17
CA ASP A 728 -57.89 21.19 -20.88
C ASP A 728 -58.19 19.72 -21.25
N GLU A 729 -58.95 19.53 -22.34
CA GLU A 729 -59.42 18.23 -22.84
C GLU A 729 -58.26 17.25 -23.09
N GLU A 730 -57.13 17.72 -23.65
CA GLU A 730 -55.98 16.86 -23.90
C GLU A 730 -55.34 16.36 -22.59
N ARG A 731 -55.23 17.22 -21.58
CA ARG A 731 -54.70 16.84 -20.27
C ARG A 731 -55.64 15.90 -19.51
N LEU A 732 -56.95 16.13 -19.62
CA LEU A 732 -57.99 15.27 -19.07
C LEU A 732 -57.94 13.86 -19.68
N GLN A 733 -57.81 13.75 -21.01
CA GLN A 733 -57.67 12.47 -21.69
C GLN A 733 -56.42 11.71 -21.25
N ARG A 734 -55.27 12.38 -21.12
CA ARG A 734 -54.02 11.74 -20.65
C ARG A 734 -54.12 11.28 -19.20
N ALA A 735 -54.72 12.09 -18.33
CA ALA A 735 -54.96 11.73 -16.94
C ALA A 735 -55.94 10.53 -16.84
N GLY A 736 -56.97 10.46 -17.70
CA GLY A 736 -57.90 9.33 -17.75
C GLY A 736 -57.26 8.03 -18.25
N ALA A 737 -56.35 8.13 -19.21
CA ALA A 737 -55.54 6.99 -19.66
C ALA A 737 -54.60 6.48 -18.55
N ALA A 738 -53.94 7.40 -17.83
CA ALA A 738 -53.09 7.06 -16.69
C ALA A 738 -53.90 6.43 -15.54
N ALA A 739 -55.09 6.94 -15.22
CA ALA A 739 -55.97 6.35 -14.19
C ALA A 739 -56.42 4.92 -14.59
N SER A 740 -56.70 4.69 -15.87
CA SER A 740 -57.05 3.36 -16.37
C SER A 740 -55.87 2.40 -16.30
N ALA A 741 -54.66 2.86 -16.58
CA ALA A 741 -53.43 2.07 -16.44
C ALA A 741 -53.11 1.73 -14.98
N GLN A 742 -53.29 2.67 -14.05
CA GLN A 742 -53.15 2.40 -12.62
C GLN A 742 -54.14 1.34 -12.14
N ARG A 743 -55.42 1.42 -12.59
CA ARG A 743 -56.45 0.43 -12.24
C ARG A 743 -56.16 -0.97 -12.79
N SER A 744 -55.47 -1.08 -13.93
CA SER A 744 -55.03 -2.36 -14.47
C SER A 744 -53.70 -2.85 -13.88
N GLY A 745 -53.14 -2.14 -12.89
CA GLY A 745 -51.92 -2.53 -12.18
C GLY A 745 -50.62 -2.23 -12.91
N LEU A 746 -50.65 -1.41 -13.98
CA LEU A 746 -49.46 -0.99 -14.69
C LEU A 746 -48.62 -0.03 -13.85
N THR A 747 -47.30 -0.19 -13.88
CA THR A 747 -46.39 0.81 -13.30
C THR A 747 -46.29 2.04 -14.20
N LYS A 748 -45.83 3.15 -13.63
CA LYS A 748 -45.64 4.42 -14.34
C LYS A 748 -44.66 4.29 -15.51
N GLU A 749 -43.62 3.50 -15.33
CA GLU A 749 -42.60 3.21 -16.35
C GLU A 749 -43.19 2.40 -17.51
N GLN A 750 -44.07 1.43 -17.20
CA GLN A 750 -44.78 0.65 -18.21
C GLN A 750 -45.77 1.52 -19.00
N PHE A 751 -46.49 2.42 -18.33
CA PHE A 751 -47.36 3.38 -19.00
C PHE A 751 -46.58 4.38 -19.86
N GLN A 752 -45.41 4.82 -19.42
CA GLN A 752 -44.53 5.66 -20.24
C GLN A 752 -44.14 4.95 -21.54
N ALA A 753 -43.74 3.69 -21.44
CA ALA A 753 -43.37 2.88 -22.60
C ALA A 753 -44.55 2.67 -23.57
N GLN A 754 -45.77 2.48 -23.05
CA GLN A 754 -46.97 2.23 -23.86
C GLN A 754 -47.56 3.50 -24.49
N SER A 755 -47.50 4.64 -23.78
CA SER A 755 -48.13 5.90 -24.22
C SER A 755 -47.25 6.73 -25.16
N GLY A 756 -45.94 6.45 -25.24
CA GLY A 756 -44.98 7.24 -26.03
C GLY A 756 -44.81 8.68 -25.53
N LEU A 757 -45.33 9.01 -24.34
CA LEU A 757 -45.26 10.35 -23.77
C LEU A 757 -43.87 10.63 -23.20
N SER A 758 -43.46 11.90 -23.24
CA SER A 758 -42.23 12.34 -22.57
C SER A 758 -42.35 12.19 -21.04
N GLY A 759 -41.23 11.95 -20.36
CA GLY A 759 -41.21 11.77 -18.90
C GLY A 759 -41.96 12.86 -18.11
N PRO A 760 -41.82 14.16 -18.44
CA PRO A 760 -42.61 15.21 -17.80
C PRO A 760 -44.12 15.09 -18.00
N LYS A 761 -44.58 14.71 -19.21
CA LYS A 761 -46.01 14.50 -19.51
C LYS A 761 -46.53 13.26 -18.80
N VAL A 762 -45.74 12.19 -18.69
CA VAL A 762 -46.13 11.01 -17.89
C VAL A 762 -46.26 11.36 -16.41
N ASN A 763 -45.30 12.10 -15.86
CA ASN A 763 -45.33 12.55 -14.47
C ASN A 763 -46.58 13.42 -14.19
N GLU A 764 -46.95 14.29 -15.12
CA GLU A 764 -48.16 15.12 -15.03
C GLU A 764 -49.43 14.26 -15.09
N SER A 765 -49.56 13.38 -16.07
CA SER A 765 -50.73 12.50 -16.23
C SER A 765 -50.92 11.53 -15.07
N TRP A 766 -49.83 10.96 -14.54
CA TRP A 766 -49.87 10.02 -13.40
C TRP A 766 -50.29 10.72 -12.10
N LYS A 767 -49.88 11.98 -11.93
CA LYS A 767 -50.28 12.84 -10.80
C LYS A 767 -51.75 13.25 -10.92
N ASP A 768 -52.18 13.62 -12.11
CA ASP A 768 -53.53 14.12 -12.39
C ASP A 768 -54.57 12.99 -12.36
N ALA A 769 -54.19 11.77 -12.77
CA ALA A 769 -55.00 10.55 -12.71
C ALA A 769 -55.65 10.34 -11.34
N ASP A 770 -54.83 10.44 -10.29
CA ASP A 770 -55.30 10.22 -8.93
C ASP A 770 -56.30 11.30 -8.46
N ILE A 771 -56.29 12.48 -9.09
CA ILE A 771 -57.13 13.64 -8.71
C ILE A 771 -58.48 13.57 -9.42
N ILE A 772 -58.50 13.20 -10.70
CA ILE A 772 -59.74 13.10 -11.48
C ILE A 772 -60.47 11.76 -11.28
N SER A 773 -59.77 10.72 -10.81
CA SER A 773 -60.35 9.42 -10.49
C SER A 773 -59.66 8.86 -9.23
N PRO A 774 -59.98 9.38 -8.03
CA PRO A 774 -59.39 8.89 -6.79
C PRO A 774 -59.68 7.38 -6.65
N ALA A 775 -58.62 6.58 -6.48
CA ALA A 775 -58.74 5.17 -6.16
C ALA A 775 -59.61 5.03 -4.91
N ARG A 776 -60.68 4.23 -5.00
CA ARG A 776 -61.53 3.91 -3.85
C ARG A 776 -60.82 2.95 -2.91
#